data_AF-A0A3M4VH83-F1
#
_entry.id   AF-A0A3M4VH83-F1
#
_cell.length_a   1.000
_cell.length_b   1.000
_cell.length_c   1.000
_cell.angle_alpha   90.00
_cell.angle_beta   90.00
_cell.angle_gamma   90.00
#
_symmetry.space_group_name_H-M   'P 1'
#
loop_
_entity.id
_entity.type
_entity.pdbx_description
1 polymer ?
#
loop_
_entity_poly.entity_id
_entity_poly.type
_entity_poly.pdbx_seq_one_letter_code
_entity_poly.pdbx_strand_id
1 'polypeptide(L)'
;MTLQTLVTYGYNAQHQLVSATNAVGETEYYRYNDQHVILERQLAGGASFFWEWEREGKLSRCVHHWANYSQLEARYEWDDEGTVKVHNADGSEQVYVHDENARLISETTPDGAQTQKAYDDKGRLIAVKDPLGAITEYQYSEAGRLVAVIPPEDEPSRYNYFDGQLVEVKRGKARWQYDRNEQGDITQQIDPHGNETHYSYDRQGRLLEIRHPDGSRHQLGWNGLGQLLEERLPDGGQRKYRYDALGRQITRQDETGAITHYQWDAVNRLSQVTLPGGATRAFTYNPYGRVTAERDELGRITRYEYADNLHLVSRRINPDGSQLRYRYDNSRLLLTEIENERGERYHLDYYSNGLIQQETGFDGRRTAYEYDLNGQLLKKTEFGDDESELVTEYQRDAAGRLLVKTLPDGEEIHYSYDALGRLVNVDDGNWPLAYEYDLQDRLITEHQGWGTLRYEYDSVGQLKHCRLPDGSTLDYHHHRGGQLSSIDLNGSRLTAHQFSGGRERQRQQGLLLSQYQYDEQGRLQAHSVSQQDRNLFHRRYAYDANGNLAGIDDSRKGNRSFHYDPLDRLINVRGNTPETFAHDPAGNLLGQGDLPTANLANVKGNRLLMQGDRHYDYDAYGNQIRERRGAGQKLVTEYRYDAQHRLIGVSLPGGSTATYKYDAFGRRIAKTVDGHTTEFLWQGERLVAESAENRYRSYIYEPGTFRPLAMLDGEGPRKATPFYYQLDHLGTPQELTDYSGEILWSAKYRAYGNLAALDVAEIDNPLRFQGQYFDAETGLHYNRHRYYNPGTGRFLTPDPIKLAGGLNNYRYVPNPTGWVDPLGLSDSCPGSGSTPPNNSANATKPDRIPMSQAKYDEVINLERGNRPTDTREYLPEQYVTMHEEAFRQQGGSFVVIDEWIELSSYPTFPPRKFVGLPSEMNKVVAKYKASGGNWEVLNRELNLGTKDLSNSRIYLVNIKPNDPRFKYEIPNGNEAGAYPKEWVPGGETKSGTKEAALVGSEKIDHGMDMNKLLSQFDDWEQLQ
;
A
#
# COMPACT_ATOMS: atom_id res chain seq x y z
N MET A 1 4.10 -43.77 2.45
CA MET A 1 3.16 -42.79 3.04
C MET A 1 3.49 -42.66 4.51
N THR A 2 3.81 -41.45 4.97
CA THR A 2 3.85 -41.10 6.39
C THR A 2 2.48 -40.58 6.78
N LEU A 3 1.82 -41.21 7.75
CA LEU A 3 0.62 -40.64 8.36
C LEU A 3 1.04 -39.44 9.23
N GLN A 4 0.37 -38.30 9.04
CA GLN A 4 0.51 -37.10 9.86
C GLN A 4 -0.87 -36.73 10.38
N THR A 5 -1.01 -36.64 11.72
CA THR A 5 -2.21 -36.08 12.34
C THR A 5 -2.22 -34.58 12.09
N LEU A 6 -3.31 -34.04 11.54
CA LEU A 6 -3.49 -32.59 11.32
C LEU A 6 -4.24 -31.93 12.49
N VAL A 7 -5.35 -32.54 12.91
CA VAL A 7 -6.19 -32.07 14.03
C VAL A 7 -6.70 -33.30 14.80
N THR A 8 -6.91 -33.15 16.10
CA THR A 8 -7.54 -34.11 17.01
C THR A 8 -8.77 -33.44 17.65
N TYR A 9 -9.91 -34.12 17.62
CA TYR A 9 -11.19 -33.59 18.12
C TYR A 9 -11.65 -34.35 19.36
N GLY A 10 -12.06 -33.61 20.41
CA GLY A 10 -12.60 -34.15 21.66
C GLY A 10 -14.10 -33.87 21.78
N TYR A 11 -14.88 -34.90 22.12
CA TYR A 11 -16.34 -34.82 22.25
C TYR A 11 -16.82 -35.21 23.65
N ASN A 12 -17.90 -34.60 24.13
CA ASN A 12 -18.56 -35.00 25.38
C ASN A 12 -19.59 -36.15 25.16
N ALA A 13 -20.27 -36.55 26.24
CA ALA A 13 -21.27 -37.63 26.21
C ALA A 13 -22.53 -37.28 25.38
N GLN A 14 -22.73 -36.00 25.06
CA GLN A 14 -23.81 -35.46 24.23
C GLN A 14 -23.38 -35.28 22.76
N HIS A 15 -22.19 -35.79 22.38
CA HIS A 15 -21.58 -35.65 21.06
C HIS A 15 -21.32 -34.19 20.62
N GLN A 16 -21.30 -33.23 21.55
CA GLN A 16 -20.85 -31.88 21.29
C GLN A 16 -19.31 -31.86 21.24
N LEU A 17 -18.72 -31.14 20.28
CA LEU A 17 -17.27 -30.91 20.26
C LEU A 17 -16.91 -30.01 21.45
N VAL A 18 -16.05 -30.49 22.35
CA VAL A 18 -15.58 -29.77 23.55
C VAL A 18 -14.10 -29.39 23.49
N SER A 19 -13.32 -29.95 22.56
CA SER A 19 -11.99 -29.41 22.23
C SER A 19 -11.51 -29.76 20.82
N ALA A 20 -10.66 -28.90 20.25
CA ALA A 20 -9.94 -29.15 19.00
C ALA A 20 -8.46 -28.85 19.19
N THR A 21 -7.59 -29.83 18.91
CA THR A 21 -6.13 -29.73 19.10
C THR A 21 -5.41 -29.92 17.77
N ASN A 22 -4.56 -28.97 17.39
CA ASN A 22 -3.81 -29.02 16.14
C ASN A 22 -2.59 -29.97 16.17
N ALA A 23 -1.84 -30.04 15.06
CA ALA A 23 -0.65 -30.89 14.94
C ALA A 23 0.59 -30.47 15.78
N VAL A 24 0.56 -29.35 16.50
CA VAL A 24 1.59 -28.94 17.49
C VAL A 24 1.09 -28.87 18.93
N GLY A 25 -0.17 -29.22 19.20
CA GLY A 25 -0.75 -29.27 20.55
C GLY A 25 -1.48 -28.00 21.02
N GLU A 26 -1.60 -26.97 20.18
CA GLU A 26 -2.42 -25.79 20.48
C GLU A 26 -3.91 -26.22 20.46
N THR A 27 -4.67 -25.92 21.52
CA THR A 27 -5.99 -26.54 21.79
C THR A 27 -7.06 -25.51 22.17
N GLU A 28 -8.19 -25.53 21.46
CA GLU A 28 -9.38 -24.74 21.78
C GLU A 28 -10.42 -25.54 22.56
N TYR A 29 -11.34 -24.86 23.26
CA TYR A 29 -12.39 -25.46 24.08
C TYR A 29 -13.76 -24.82 23.85
N TYR A 30 -14.84 -25.58 24.11
CA TYR A 30 -16.22 -25.18 23.82
C TYR A 30 -17.18 -25.58 24.94
N ARG A 31 -18.19 -24.74 25.21
CA ARG A 31 -19.31 -25.03 26.11
C ARG A 31 -20.64 -24.62 25.48
N TYR A 32 -21.68 -25.41 25.72
CA TYR A 32 -23.03 -25.23 25.18
C TYR A 32 -24.06 -25.27 26.30
N ASN A 33 -25.29 -24.85 26.00
CA ASN A 33 -26.46 -25.16 26.81
C ASN A 33 -27.03 -26.57 26.47
N ASP A 34 -28.09 -26.97 27.17
CA ASP A 34 -28.78 -28.25 26.93
C ASP A 34 -29.45 -28.32 25.54
N GLN A 35 -29.65 -27.16 24.88
CA GLN A 35 -30.20 -26.99 23.55
C GLN A 35 -29.13 -26.96 22.43
N HIS A 36 -27.87 -27.25 22.74
CA HIS A 36 -26.72 -27.25 21.82
C HIS A 36 -26.34 -25.86 21.24
N VAL A 37 -26.85 -24.77 21.80
CA VAL A 37 -26.43 -23.39 21.48
C VAL A 37 -25.16 -23.07 22.26
N ILE A 38 -24.19 -22.41 21.64
CA ILE A 38 -22.91 -22.09 22.28
C ILE A 38 -23.07 -21.07 23.41
N LEU A 39 -22.38 -21.30 24.53
CA LEU A 39 -22.34 -20.40 25.68
C LEU A 39 -20.93 -19.84 25.93
N GLU A 40 -19.91 -20.55 25.45
CA GLU A 40 -18.51 -20.16 25.58
C GLU A 40 -17.67 -20.84 24.51
N ARG A 41 -16.75 -20.08 23.91
CA ARG A 41 -15.59 -20.63 23.21
C ARG A 41 -14.33 -20.08 23.84
N GLN A 42 -13.31 -20.93 24.00
CA GLN A 42 -11.99 -20.54 24.50
C GLN A 42 -10.87 -20.91 23.52
N LEU A 43 -9.91 -20.00 23.37
CA LEU A 43 -8.75 -20.10 22.51
C LEU A 43 -7.65 -20.98 23.06
N ALA A 44 -6.90 -21.55 22.12
CA ALA A 44 -5.56 -22.06 22.36
C ALA A 44 -4.61 -21.00 22.93
N GLY A 45 -4.86 -19.70 22.70
CA GLY A 45 -4.10 -18.59 23.28
C GLY A 45 -4.73 -17.94 24.52
N GLY A 46 -5.87 -18.44 25.03
CA GLY A 46 -6.43 -18.07 26.34
C GLY A 46 -7.68 -17.18 26.37
N ALA A 47 -8.04 -16.45 25.31
CA ALA A 47 -9.30 -15.68 25.33
C ALA A 47 -10.53 -16.56 25.39
N SER A 48 -11.61 -16.04 25.94
CA SER A 48 -12.94 -16.66 25.89
C SER A 48 -13.98 -15.62 25.46
N PHE A 49 -14.91 -16.00 24.59
CA PHE A 49 -16.12 -15.23 24.31
C PHE A 49 -17.31 -16.02 24.82
N PHE A 50 -18.36 -15.32 25.23
CA PHE A 50 -19.52 -15.85 25.91
C PHE A 50 -20.79 -15.22 25.35
N TRP A 51 -21.88 -15.98 25.37
CA TRP A 51 -23.16 -15.57 24.80
C TRP A 51 -24.34 -15.93 25.69
N GLU A 52 -25.28 -14.98 25.77
CA GLU A 52 -26.64 -15.17 26.27
C GLU A 52 -27.63 -15.04 25.11
N TRP A 53 -28.60 -15.94 25.10
CA TRP A 53 -29.57 -16.11 24.02
C TRP A 53 -30.99 -16.00 24.58
N GLU A 54 -31.88 -15.37 23.82
CA GLU A 54 -33.32 -15.56 24.00
C GLU A 54 -33.89 -16.45 22.89
N ARG A 55 -35.12 -16.95 23.09
CA ARG A 55 -35.84 -17.86 22.18
C ARG A 55 -35.08 -19.18 21.96
N GLU A 56 -35.65 -20.09 21.15
CA GLU A 56 -35.12 -21.45 20.96
C GLU A 56 -35.02 -21.83 19.47
N GLY A 57 -34.00 -22.63 19.14
CA GLY A 57 -33.79 -23.20 17.79
C GLY A 57 -33.69 -22.12 16.71
N LYS A 58 -34.48 -22.24 15.64
CA LYS A 58 -34.51 -21.32 14.48
C LYS A 58 -34.77 -19.84 14.82
N LEU A 59 -35.25 -19.57 16.04
CA LEU A 59 -35.65 -18.26 16.51
C LEU A 59 -34.68 -17.69 17.56
N SER A 60 -33.67 -18.46 17.96
CA SER A 60 -32.67 -18.00 18.93
C SER A 60 -31.96 -16.77 18.37
N ARG A 61 -31.88 -15.73 19.20
CA ARG A 61 -31.19 -14.48 18.88
C ARG A 61 -30.34 -14.07 20.07
N CYS A 62 -29.10 -13.66 19.81
CA CYS A 62 -28.17 -13.22 20.85
C CYS A 62 -28.74 -11.96 21.51
N VAL A 63 -28.72 -11.91 22.84
CA VAL A 63 -29.14 -10.72 23.63
C VAL A 63 -27.97 -10.07 24.34
N HIS A 64 -26.89 -10.81 24.58
CA HIS A 64 -25.68 -10.29 25.20
C HIS A 64 -24.47 -11.17 24.81
N HIS A 65 -23.38 -10.50 24.43
CA HIS A 65 -22.12 -11.08 23.96
C HIS A 65 -20.98 -10.37 24.68
N TRP A 66 -20.06 -11.10 25.31
CA TRP A 66 -18.90 -10.52 26.00
C TRP A 66 -17.68 -11.43 25.96
N ALA A 67 -16.51 -10.91 26.32
CA ALA A 67 -15.27 -11.68 26.41
C ALA A 67 -14.70 -11.79 27.84
N ASN A 68 -13.67 -12.60 28.03
CA ASN A 68 -12.89 -12.65 29.27
C ASN A 68 -11.90 -11.48 29.44
N TYR A 69 -11.98 -10.47 28.56
CA TYR A 69 -11.31 -9.18 28.62
C TYR A 69 -12.36 -8.06 28.49
N SER A 70 -12.15 -6.94 29.20
CA SER A 70 -13.19 -5.95 29.48
C SER A 70 -13.61 -5.07 28.30
N GLN A 71 -12.88 -5.08 27.20
CA GLN A 71 -13.15 -4.22 26.05
C GLN A 71 -14.39 -4.66 25.26
N LEU A 72 -14.70 -5.96 25.22
CA LEU A 72 -15.77 -6.50 24.40
C LEU A 72 -16.97 -6.90 25.26
N GLU A 73 -18.01 -6.08 25.18
CA GLU A 73 -19.39 -6.37 25.59
C GLU A 73 -20.34 -5.72 24.57
N ALA A 74 -21.40 -6.42 24.19
CA ALA A 74 -22.49 -5.90 23.36
C ALA A 74 -23.82 -6.52 23.80
N ARG A 75 -24.88 -5.72 23.88
CA ARG A 75 -26.26 -6.14 24.19
C ARG A 75 -27.18 -5.80 23.03
N TYR A 76 -28.15 -6.67 22.76
CA TYR A 76 -29.02 -6.57 21.59
C TYR A 76 -30.47 -6.46 22.05
N GLU A 77 -31.12 -5.37 21.68
CA GLU A 77 -32.55 -5.15 21.83
C GLU A 77 -33.22 -5.35 20.48
N TRP A 78 -34.15 -6.28 20.42
CA TRP A 78 -34.83 -6.70 19.20
C TRP A 78 -36.34 -6.45 19.33
N ASP A 79 -36.93 -5.76 18.35
CA ASP A 79 -38.40 -5.71 18.22
C ASP A 79 -38.93 -6.92 17.42
N ASP A 80 -40.22 -6.92 17.06
CA ASP A 80 -40.83 -7.91 16.17
C ASP A 80 -41.14 -7.31 14.77
N GLU A 81 -40.79 -6.04 14.56
CA GLU A 81 -40.97 -5.24 13.35
C GLU A 81 -39.74 -5.25 12.42
N GLY A 82 -38.61 -5.78 12.87
CA GLY A 82 -37.38 -5.97 12.08
C GLY A 82 -36.21 -5.06 12.50
N THR A 83 -36.35 -4.31 13.59
CA THR A 83 -35.30 -3.46 14.15
C THR A 83 -34.42 -4.23 15.13
N VAL A 84 -33.10 -4.00 15.02
CA VAL A 84 -32.11 -4.44 15.99
C VAL A 84 -31.37 -3.20 16.50
N LYS A 85 -31.48 -2.93 17.80
CA LYS A 85 -30.64 -1.94 18.48
C LYS A 85 -29.49 -2.68 19.19
N VAL A 86 -28.26 -2.25 18.93
CA VAL A 86 -27.05 -2.79 19.55
C VAL A 86 -26.50 -1.75 20.53
N HIS A 87 -26.27 -2.15 21.78
CA HIS A 87 -25.64 -1.36 22.84
C HIS A 87 -24.23 -1.89 23.09
N ASN A 88 -23.21 -1.10 22.80
CA ASN A 88 -21.81 -1.51 22.96
C ASN A 88 -21.28 -1.24 24.39
N ALA A 89 -20.14 -1.84 24.74
CA ALA A 89 -19.41 -1.66 26.01
C ALA A 89 -19.14 -0.19 26.40
N ASP A 90 -19.01 0.71 25.43
CA ASP A 90 -18.81 2.15 25.62
C ASP A 90 -20.12 2.95 25.78
N GLY A 91 -21.27 2.27 25.79
CA GLY A 91 -22.60 2.87 25.85
C GLY A 91 -23.09 3.42 24.51
N SER A 92 -22.37 3.20 23.40
CA SER A 92 -22.80 3.63 22.07
C SER A 92 -23.87 2.71 21.47
N GLU A 93 -24.88 3.30 20.83
CA GLU A 93 -25.96 2.58 20.17
C GLU A 93 -25.74 2.45 18.66
N GLN A 94 -26.20 1.36 18.05
CA GLN A 94 -26.38 1.22 16.59
C GLN A 94 -27.78 0.68 16.29
N VAL A 95 -28.35 1.03 15.14
CA VAL A 95 -29.68 0.56 14.75
C VAL A 95 -29.66 -0.01 13.34
N TYR A 96 -30.12 -1.25 13.19
CA TYR A 96 -30.32 -1.91 11.90
C TYR A 96 -31.82 -2.13 11.70
N VAL A 97 -32.35 -1.72 10.54
CA VAL A 97 -33.75 -1.91 10.18
C VAL A 97 -33.83 -2.80 8.94
N HIS A 98 -34.59 -3.87 9.07
CA HIS A 98 -34.81 -4.84 8.00
C HIS A 98 -36.26 -4.76 7.51
N ASP A 99 -36.49 -5.18 6.27
CA ASP A 99 -37.84 -5.42 5.79
C ASP A 99 -38.34 -6.85 6.13
N GLU A 100 -39.58 -7.14 5.73
CA GLU A 100 -40.24 -8.44 5.93
C GLU A 100 -39.50 -9.65 5.29
N ASN A 101 -38.55 -9.41 4.38
CA ASN A 101 -37.70 -10.44 3.77
C ASN A 101 -36.30 -10.50 4.41
N ALA A 102 -36.12 -9.86 5.58
CA ALA A 102 -34.85 -9.68 6.26
C ALA A 102 -33.78 -9.01 5.38
N ARG A 103 -34.14 -8.08 4.49
CA ARG A 103 -33.17 -7.25 3.74
C ARG A 103 -32.90 -5.97 4.51
N LEU A 104 -31.63 -5.56 4.63
CA LEU A 104 -31.23 -4.32 5.29
C LEU A 104 -31.71 -3.09 4.49
N ILE A 105 -32.71 -2.38 5.00
CA ILE A 105 -33.25 -1.17 4.37
C ILE A 105 -32.73 0.12 5.00
N SER A 106 -32.31 0.08 6.27
CA SER A 106 -31.62 1.19 6.94
C SER A 106 -30.57 0.68 7.91
N GLU A 107 -29.42 1.36 7.95
CA GLU A 107 -28.37 1.19 8.94
C GLU A 107 -28.04 2.56 9.54
N THR A 108 -28.05 2.66 10.87
CA THR A 108 -27.71 3.86 11.63
C THR A 108 -26.53 3.56 12.56
N THR A 109 -25.42 4.27 12.34
CA THR A 109 -24.17 4.13 13.10
C THR A 109 -24.17 4.93 14.41
N PRO A 110 -23.15 4.80 15.29
CA PRO A 110 -23.11 5.45 16.62
C PRO A 110 -23.08 6.97 16.66
N ASP A 111 -22.73 7.59 15.54
CA ASP A 111 -22.73 9.02 15.26
C ASP A 111 -24.04 9.48 14.57
N GLY A 112 -24.99 8.57 14.36
CA GLY A 112 -26.30 8.85 13.76
C GLY A 112 -26.32 8.84 12.23
N ALA A 113 -25.23 8.45 11.55
CA ALA A 113 -25.19 8.39 10.10
C ALA A 113 -26.12 7.29 9.57
N GLN A 114 -27.09 7.67 8.73
CA GLN A 114 -28.12 6.75 8.24
C GLN A 114 -27.93 6.41 6.76
N THR A 115 -27.50 5.19 6.45
CA THR A 115 -27.52 4.68 5.07
C THR A 115 -28.86 3.99 4.79
N GLN A 116 -29.54 4.36 3.70
CA GLN A 116 -30.81 3.77 3.27
C GLN A 116 -30.66 3.00 1.96
N LYS A 117 -31.36 1.87 1.81
CA LYS A 117 -31.28 0.99 0.63
C LYS A 117 -32.67 0.69 0.10
N ALA A 118 -32.87 0.90 -1.21
CA ALA A 118 -34.11 0.58 -1.90
C ALA A 118 -33.92 -0.66 -2.77
N TYR A 119 -34.88 -1.58 -2.71
CA TYR A 119 -34.89 -2.82 -3.49
C TYR A 119 -36.15 -2.90 -4.36
N ASP A 120 -36.05 -3.58 -5.49
CA ASP A 120 -37.22 -3.94 -6.30
C ASP A 120 -37.93 -5.22 -5.81
N ASP A 121 -39.07 -5.52 -6.44
CA ASP A 121 -39.89 -6.72 -6.21
C ASP A 121 -39.12 -8.04 -6.43
N LYS A 122 -37.96 -8.01 -7.09
CA LYS A 122 -37.09 -9.16 -7.34
C LYS A 122 -35.92 -9.28 -6.37
N GLY A 123 -35.80 -8.38 -5.39
CA GLY A 123 -34.70 -8.37 -4.43
C GLY A 123 -33.45 -7.62 -4.86
N ARG A 124 -33.47 -6.93 -6.00
CA ARG A 124 -32.29 -6.22 -6.54
C ARG A 124 -32.20 -4.82 -5.95
N LEU A 125 -31.01 -4.42 -5.51
CA LEU A 125 -30.72 -3.08 -4.99
C LEU A 125 -30.84 -2.06 -6.13
N ILE A 126 -31.85 -1.19 -6.11
CA ILE A 126 -32.09 -0.19 -7.16
C ILE A 126 -31.61 1.21 -6.80
N ALA A 127 -31.46 1.52 -5.51
CA ALA A 127 -30.80 2.73 -5.05
C ALA A 127 -30.13 2.55 -3.69
N VAL A 128 -29.00 3.23 -3.49
CA VAL A 128 -28.42 3.50 -2.17
C VAL A 128 -28.49 5.00 -1.95
N LYS A 129 -29.04 5.41 -0.82
CA LYS A 129 -28.97 6.78 -0.33
C LYS A 129 -28.01 6.83 0.85
N ASP A 130 -26.98 7.67 0.73
CA ASP A 130 -25.98 7.83 1.77
C ASP A 130 -26.50 8.69 2.95
N PRO A 131 -25.76 8.74 4.08
CA PRO A 131 -26.06 9.61 5.21
C PRO A 131 -26.20 11.12 4.94
N LEU A 132 -25.63 11.66 3.86
CA LEU A 132 -25.79 13.06 3.46
C LEU A 132 -26.96 13.28 2.47
N GLY A 133 -27.52 12.20 1.95
CA GLY A 133 -28.65 12.18 1.05
C GLY A 133 -28.32 12.06 -0.44
N ALA A 134 -27.05 11.86 -0.80
CA ALA A 134 -26.66 11.52 -2.16
C ALA A 134 -27.23 10.15 -2.55
N ILE A 135 -27.62 9.99 -3.81
CA ILE A 135 -28.25 8.76 -4.30
C ILE A 135 -27.42 8.20 -5.47
N THR A 136 -27.00 6.93 -5.35
CA THR A 136 -26.56 6.13 -6.50
C THR A 136 -27.69 5.22 -6.92
N GLU A 137 -28.06 5.24 -8.21
CA GLU A 137 -29.09 4.36 -8.79
C GLU A 137 -28.47 3.20 -9.60
N TYR A 138 -29.18 2.07 -9.61
CA TYR A 138 -28.81 0.85 -10.32
C TYR A 138 -29.95 0.43 -11.25
N GLN A 139 -29.68 0.39 -12.55
CA GLN A 139 -30.67 0.00 -13.56
C GLN A 139 -30.39 -1.42 -14.03
N TYR A 140 -31.43 -2.26 -14.11
CA TYR A 140 -31.32 -3.64 -14.55
C TYR A 140 -32.26 -3.96 -15.71
N SER A 141 -31.79 -4.83 -16.60
CA SER A 141 -32.60 -5.51 -17.62
C SER A 141 -33.70 -6.41 -17.00
N GLU A 142 -34.68 -6.80 -17.82
CA GLU A 142 -35.71 -7.77 -17.43
C GLU A 142 -35.12 -9.10 -16.93
N ALA A 143 -34.01 -9.52 -17.56
CA ALA A 143 -33.28 -10.76 -17.30
C ALA A 143 -32.41 -10.73 -16.03
N GLY A 144 -32.40 -9.64 -15.26
CA GLY A 144 -31.69 -9.56 -13.97
C GLY A 144 -30.36 -8.79 -14.02
N ARG A 145 -29.79 -8.56 -15.21
CA ARG A 145 -28.42 -8.02 -15.37
C ARG A 145 -28.39 -6.49 -15.34
N LEU A 146 -27.38 -5.90 -14.72
CA LEU A 146 -27.20 -4.44 -14.58
C LEU A 146 -26.86 -3.80 -15.93
N VAL A 147 -27.54 -2.73 -16.30
CA VAL A 147 -27.33 -2.01 -17.56
C VAL A 147 -26.80 -0.59 -17.35
N ALA A 148 -26.92 -0.04 -16.14
CA ALA A 148 -26.23 1.19 -15.74
C ALA A 148 -26.03 1.29 -14.22
N VAL A 149 -24.90 1.87 -13.80
CA VAL A 149 -24.73 2.56 -12.51
C VAL A 149 -24.82 4.05 -12.78
N ILE A 150 -25.61 4.76 -11.97
CA ILE A 150 -25.78 6.22 -12.05
C ILE A 150 -25.31 6.82 -10.72
N PRO A 151 -24.08 7.37 -10.66
CA PRO A 151 -23.60 8.14 -9.51
C PRO A 151 -24.43 9.43 -9.31
N PRO A 152 -24.34 10.08 -8.14
CA PRO A 152 -25.11 11.30 -7.84
C PRO A 152 -24.75 12.51 -8.72
N GLU A 153 -23.48 12.64 -9.14
CA GLU A 153 -22.95 13.82 -9.88
C GLU A 153 -22.30 13.47 -11.23
N ASP A 154 -21.83 12.23 -11.42
CA ASP A 154 -21.01 11.83 -12.57
C ASP A 154 -21.81 11.13 -13.68
N GLU A 155 -21.27 11.11 -14.91
CA GLU A 155 -21.86 10.39 -16.03
C GLU A 155 -21.99 8.88 -15.74
N PRO A 156 -23.12 8.27 -16.11
CA PRO A 156 -23.38 6.87 -15.78
C PRO A 156 -22.50 5.91 -16.58
N SER A 157 -21.99 4.88 -15.89
CA SER A 157 -21.37 3.73 -16.54
C SER A 157 -22.45 2.81 -17.07
N ARG A 158 -22.31 2.31 -18.31
CA ARG A 158 -23.33 1.50 -19.00
C ARG A 158 -22.76 0.21 -19.58
N TYR A 159 -23.62 -0.81 -19.61
CA TYR A 159 -23.21 -2.20 -19.81
C TYR A 159 -24.14 -2.91 -20.81
N ASN A 160 -23.58 -3.50 -21.88
CA ASN A 160 -24.36 -4.14 -22.95
C ASN A 160 -23.99 -5.62 -23.14
N TYR A 161 -25.02 -6.45 -23.19
CA TYR A 161 -24.92 -7.90 -23.15
C TYR A 161 -25.44 -8.53 -24.43
N PHE A 162 -24.85 -9.64 -24.84
CA PHE A 162 -25.32 -10.54 -25.88
C PHE A 162 -25.45 -11.95 -25.27
N ASP A 163 -26.51 -12.71 -25.55
CA ASP A 163 -26.77 -14.10 -25.13
C ASP A 163 -26.55 -14.55 -23.64
N GLY A 164 -26.28 -13.64 -22.70
CA GLY A 164 -25.83 -14.04 -21.36
C GLY A 164 -24.76 -13.12 -20.78
N GLN A 165 -24.06 -12.48 -21.69
CA GLN A 165 -22.61 -12.43 -21.70
C GLN A 165 -22.21 -11.01 -22.13
N LEU A 166 -21.32 -10.36 -21.40
CA LEU A 166 -21.10 -8.92 -21.62
C LEU A 166 -20.06 -8.65 -22.70
N VAL A 167 -20.49 -7.92 -23.72
CA VAL A 167 -19.70 -7.61 -24.92
C VAL A 167 -19.21 -6.15 -24.98
N GLU A 168 -19.81 -5.21 -24.23
CA GLU A 168 -19.41 -3.79 -24.28
C GLU A 168 -19.67 -3.03 -22.97
N VAL A 169 -18.67 -2.26 -22.50
CA VAL A 169 -18.80 -1.25 -21.43
C VAL A 169 -18.61 0.15 -21.99
N LYS A 170 -19.36 1.12 -21.46
CA LYS A 170 -19.27 2.55 -21.82
C LYS A 170 -19.15 3.40 -20.56
N ARG A 171 -18.23 4.36 -20.59
CA ARG A 171 -18.10 5.45 -19.62
C ARG A 171 -17.78 6.73 -20.39
N GLY A 172 -18.76 7.64 -20.46
CA GLY A 172 -18.81 8.73 -21.42
C GLY A 172 -18.51 8.30 -22.86
N LYS A 173 -17.40 8.78 -23.42
CA LYS A 173 -16.96 8.46 -24.80
C LYS A 173 -16.15 7.15 -24.89
N ALA A 174 -15.61 6.66 -23.78
CA ALA A 174 -14.79 5.46 -23.75
C ALA A 174 -15.63 4.20 -23.94
N ARG A 175 -15.08 3.22 -24.67
CA ARG A 175 -15.73 1.93 -24.94
C ARG A 175 -14.74 0.79 -24.84
N TRP A 176 -15.07 -0.22 -24.06
CA TRP A 176 -14.34 -1.49 -24.01
C TRP A 176 -15.20 -2.56 -24.65
N GLN A 177 -14.61 -3.40 -25.51
CA GLN A 177 -15.32 -4.49 -26.19
C GLN A 177 -14.64 -5.83 -25.96
N TYR A 178 -15.43 -6.89 -26.01
CA TYR A 178 -15.04 -8.18 -25.47
C TYR A 178 -15.60 -9.38 -26.26
N ASP A 179 -14.72 -10.22 -26.81
CA ASP A 179 -15.05 -11.29 -27.76
C ASP A 179 -14.78 -12.69 -27.17
N ARG A 180 -15.80 -13.59 -27.24
CA ARG A 180 -15.90 -14.74 -26.34
C ARG A 180 -16.20 -16.14 -26.92
N ASN A 181 -15.66 -17.20 -26.29
CA ASN A 181 -15.82 -18.62 -26.71
C ASN A 181 -17.13 -19.31 -26.22
N GLU A 182 -17.26 -20.63 -26.25
CA GLU A 182 -18.44 -21.37 -25.74
C GLU A 182 -18.50 -21.57 -24.23
N GLN A 183 -17.37 -21.83 -23.56
CA GLN A 183 -17.27 -21.78 -22.10
C GLN A 183 -17.21 -20.32 -21.61
N GLY A 184 -17.74 -19.37 -22.41
CA GLY A 184 -16.98 -18.35 -23.17
C GLY A 184 -16.07 -17.45 -22.38
N ASP A 185 -14.89 -17.02 -22.89
CA ASP A 185 -13.93 -16.04 -22.30
C ASP A 185 -13.70 -14.84 -23.14
N ILE A 186 -13.22 -13.70 -22.60
CA ILE A 186 -12.44 -12.82 -23.47
C ILE A 186 -11.26 -13.65 -23.96
N THR A 187 -11.41 -14.08 -25.19
CA THR A 187 -10.35 -14.49 -26.09
C THR A 187 -9.74 -13.25 -26.74
N GLN A 188 -10.47 -12.12 -26.80
CA GLN A 188 -9.99 -10.82 -27.26
C GLN A 188 -10.69 -9.67 -26.51
N GLN A 189 -9.89 -8.77 -25.91
CA GLN A 189 -10.31 -7.50 -25.31
C GLN A 189 -9.87 -6.37 -26.23
N ILE A 190 -10.76 -5.43 -26.52
CA ILE A 190 -10.49 -4.23 -27.30
C ILE A 190 -10.64 -3.01 -26.39
N ASP A 191 -9.61 -2.16 -26.32
CA ASP A 191 -9.62 -0.93 -25.54
C ASP A 191 -10.31 0.26 -26.27
N PRO A 192 -10.55 1.40 -25.60
CA PRO A 192 -11.16 2.59 -26.22
C PRO A 192 -10.40 3.22 -27.39
N HIS A 193 -9.16 2.81 -27.66
CA HIS A 193 -8.36 3.24 -28.80
C HIS A 193 -8.30 2.17 -29.92
N GLY A 194 -8.93 1.00 -29.72
CA GLY A 194 -8.92 -0.12 -30.66
C GLY A 194 -7.75 -1.08 -30.49
N ASN A 195 -6.99 -1.02 -29.39
CA ASN A 195 -5.88 -1.96 -29.15
C ASN A 195 -6.42 -3.31 -28.65
N GLU A 196 -5.94 -4.42 -29.22
CA GLU A 196 -6.42 -5.76 -28.93
C GLU A 196 -5.47 -6.58 -28.03
N THR A 197 -5.95 -7.05 -26.88
CA THR A 197 -5.27 -8.07 -26.06
C THR A 197 -5.98 -9.41 -26.24
N HIS A 198 -5.24 -10.46 -26.59
CA HIS A 198 -5.78 -11.80 -26.83
C HIS A 198 -5.39 -12.77 -25.73
N TYR A 199 -6.25 -13.75 -25.45
CA TYR A 199 -6.05 -14.72 -24.36
C TYR A 199 -6.32 -16.14 -24.86
N SER A 200 -5.61 -17.11 -24.30
CA SER A 200 -5.81 -18.53 -24.62
C SER A 200 -5.71 -19.40 -23.37
N TYR A 201 -6.46 -20.51 -23.38
CA TYR A 201 -6.73 -21.34 -22.22
C TYR A 201 -6.62 -22.82 -22.58
N ASP A 202 -6.35 -23.66 -21.59
CA ASP A 202 -6.42 -25.11 -21.76
C ASP A 202 -7.85 -25.66 -21.57
N ARG A 203 -8.02 -26.97 -21.75
CA ARG A 203 -9.32 -27.66 -21.61
C ARG A 203 -9.86 -27.70 -20.17
N GLN A 204 -9.07 -27.31 -19.17
CA GLN A 204 -9.47 -27.17 -17.78
C GLN A 204 -9.74 -25.72 -17.39
N GLY A 205 -9.56 -24.79 -18.34
CA GLY A 205 -9.75 -23.38 -18.13
C GLY A 205 -8.66 -22.66 -17.37
N ARG A 206 -7.42 -23.07 -17.59
CA ARG A 206 -6.25 -22.37 -17.07
C ARG A 206 -5.62 -21.54 -18.17
N LEU A 207 -5.34 -20.27 -17.87
CA LEU A 207 -4.71 -19.32 -18.78
C LEU A 207 -3.33 -19.85 -19.22
N LEU A 208 -3.11 -19.94 -20.52
CA LEU A 208 -1.87 -20.43 -21.14
C LEU A 208 -1.03 -19.30 -21.73
N GLU A 209 -1.66 -18.37 -22.43
CA GLU A 209 -0.99 -17.22 -23.05
C GLU A 209 -1.89 -15.97 -23.03
N ILE A 210 -1.33 -14.84 -22.60
CA ILE A 210 -1.82 -13.49 -22.92
C ILE A 210 -0.93 -12.94 -24.04
N ARG A 211 -1.52 -12.43 -25.13
CA ARG A 211 -0.83 -11.76 -26.23
C ARG A 211 -1.26 -10.30 -26.29
N HIS A 212 -0.32 -9.40 -26.06
CA HIS A 212 -0.56 -7.96 -26.00
C HIS A 212 -0.56 -7.30 -27.40
N PRO A 213 -1.12 -6.08 -27.53
CA PRO A 213 -1.13 -5.29 -28.77
C PRO A 213 0.22 -5.08 -29.46
N ASP A 214 1.34 -5.06 -28.72
CA ASP A 214 2.70 -4.96 -29.27
C ASP A 214 3.23 -6.29 -29.86
N GLY A 215 2.48 -7.38 -29.67
CA GLY A 215 2.84 -8.75 -30.05
C GLY A 215 3.68 -9.50 -29.02
N SER A 216 3.92 -8.94 -27.82
CA SER A 216 4.53 -9.64 -26.70
C SER A 216 3.58 -10.66 -26.08
N ARG A 217 4.14 -11.59 -25.30
CA ARG A 217 3.44 -12.78 -24.80
C ARG A 217 3.79 -13.08 -23.35
N HIS A 218 2.79 -13.15 -22.49
CA HIS A 218 2.90 -13.75 -21.17
C HIS A 218 2.44 -15.21 -21.27
N GLN A 219 3.27 -16.20 -20.91
CA GLN A 219 2.91 -17.63 -20.97
C GLN A 219 2.99 -18.29 -19.58
N LEU A 220 2.02 -19.16 -19.26
CA LEU A 220 1.92 -19.82 -17.95
C LEU A 220 1.83 -21.35 -18.10
N GLY A 221 2.64 -22.08 -17.33
CA GLY A 221 2.73 -23.54 -17.35
C GLY A 221 2.24 -24.16 -16.04
N TRP A 222 1.24 -25.05 -16.11
CA TRP A 222 0.54 -25.61 -14.95
C TRP A 222 0.77 -27.12 -14.77
N ASN A 223 0.80 -27.61 -13.53
CA ASN A 223 0.77 -29.05 -13.25
C ASN A 223 -0.66 -29.62 -13.22
N GLY A 224 -0.80 -30.94 -13.05
CA GLY A 224 -2.11 -31.61 -12.96
C GLY A 224 -2.96 -31.25 -11.72
N LEU A 225 -2.41 -30.52 -10.74
CA LEU A 225 -3.10 -30.05 -9.54
C LEU A 225 -3.49 -28.56 -9.61
N GLY A 226 -3.33 -27.93 -10.79
CA GLY A 226 -3.60 -26.51 -11.01
C GLY A 226 -2.56 -25.58 -10.38
N GLN A 227 -1.35 -26.06 -10.08
CA GLN A 227 -0.27 -25.23 -9.54
C GLN A 227 0.64 -24.74 -10.67
N LEU A 228 1.00 -23.46 -10.63
CA LEU A 228 1.91 -22.83 -11.58
C LEU A 228 3.32 -23.41 -11.40
N LEU A 229 3.90 -24.03 -12.43
CA LEU A 229 5.26 -24.56 -12.43
C LEU A 229 6.27 -23.56 -13.00
N GLU A 230 5.87 -22.86 -14.06
CA GLU A 230 6.70 -21.90 -14.78
C GLU A 230 5.87 -20.77 -15.35
N GLU A 231 6.49 -19.60 -15.44
CA GLU A 231 5.92 -18.37 -16.00
C GLU A 231 6.97 -17.75 -16.92
N ARG A 232 6.59 -17.38 -18.15
CA ARG A 232 7.42 -16.61 -19.08
C ARG A 232 6.78 -15.24 -19.27
N LEU A 233 7.45 -14.22 -18.76
CA LEU A 233 6.98 -12.83 -18.79
C LEU A 233 7.05 -12.23 -20.21
N PRO A 234 6.30 -11.14 -20.48
CA PRO A 234 6.36 -10.43 -21.76
C PRO A 234 7.76 -9.98 -22.20
N ASP A 235 8.64 -9.65 -21.25
CA ASP A 235 10.06 -9.26 -21.49
C ASP A 235 10.99 -10.46 -21.78
N GLY A 236 10.46 -11.68 -21.72
CA GLY A 236 11.20 -12.93 -21.91
C GLY A 236 11.77 -13.57 -20.63
N GLY A 237 11.65 -12.90 -19.47
CA GLY A 237 12.03 -13.44 -18.17
C GLY A 237 11.30 -14.73 -17.81
N GLN A 238 11.90 -15.58 -16.98
CA GLN A 238 11.32 -16.88 -16.59
C GLN A 238 11.35 -17.08 -15.07
N ARG A 239 10.20 -17.37 -14.46
CA ARG A 239 10.09 -17.79 -13.05
C ARG A 239 9.73 -19.26 -12.97
N LYS A 240 10.15 -19.93 -11.89
CA LYS A 240 9.78 -21.35 -11.63
C LYS A 240 9.44 -21.59 -10.17
N TYR A 241 8.53 -22.52 -9.94
CA TYR A 241 7.98 -22.81 -8.61
C TYR A 241 8.01 -24.32 -8.34
N ARG A 242 8.19 -24.69 -7.07
CA ARG A 242 8.04 -26.09 -6.63
C ARG A 242 7.25 -26.13 -5.35
N TYR A 243 6.43 -27.17 -5.24
CA TYR A 243 5.56 -27.42 -4.09
C TYR A 243 5.88 -28.78 -3.47
N ASP A 244 5.56 -28.94 -2.19
CA ASP A 244 5.53 -30.25 -1.55
C ASP A 244 4.17 -30.94 -1.72
N ALA A 245 4.01 -32.11 -1.09
CA ALA A 245 2.80 -32.93 -1.17
C ALA A 245 1.55 -32.28 -0.52
N LEU A 246 1.71 -31.25 0.32
CA LEU A 246 0.61 -30.45 0.88
C LEU A 246 0.32 -29.21 0.01
N GLY A 247 0.99 -29.07 -1.13
CA GLY A 247 0.84 -27.95 -2.05
C GLY A 247 1.49 -26.65 -1.58
N ARG A 248 2.39 -26.71 -0.60
CA ARG A 248 3.10 -25.55 -0.04
C ARG A 248 4.32 -25.26 -0.89
N GLN A 249 4.55 -24.00 -1.26
CA GLN A 249 5.73 -23.63 -2.03
C GLN A 249 6.98 -23.88 -1.20
N ILE A 250 7.91 -24.70 -1.71
CA ILE A 250 9.19 -25.03 -1.06
C ILE A 250 10.36 -24.34 -1.73
N THR A 251 10.25 -23.98 -3.02
CA THR A 251 11.23 -23.15 -3.73
C THR A 251 10.57 -22.18 -4.69
N ARG A 252 11.11 -20.97 -4.81
CA ARG A 252 10.85 -20.04 -5.92
C ARG A 252 12.17 -19.72 -6.62
N GLN A 253 12.19 -19.81 -7.95
CA GLN A 253 13.27 -19.32 -8.80
C GLN A 253 12.82 -18.02 -9.50
N ASP A 254 13.64 -16.97 -9.41
CA ASP A 254 13.40 -15.67 -10.06
C ASP A 254 13.91 -15.62 -11.52
N GLU A 255 13.66 -14.51 -12.21
CA GLU A 255 14.04 -14.26 -13.61
C GLU A 255 15.56 -14.24 -13.83
N THR A 256 16.35 -14.12 -12.76
CA THR A 256 17.82 -14.17 -12.79
C THR A 256 18.37 -15.55 -12.41
N GLY A 257 17.49 -16.50 -12.11
CA GLY A 257 17.82 -17.88 -11.75
C GLY A 257 18.05 -18.10 -10.25
N ALA A 258 17.92 -17.06 -9.42
CA ALA A 258 18.17 -17.15 -7.98
C ALA A 258 17.05 -17.90 -7.25
N ILE A 259 17.39 -18.73 -6.26
CA ILE A 259 16.44 -19.67 -5.63
C ILE A 259 16.27 -19.38 -4.13
N THR A 260 15.07 -18.97 -3.74
CA THR A 260 14.64 -18.87 -2.34
C THR A 260 13.96 -20.17 -1.90
N HIS A 261 14.36 -20.70 -0.75
CA HIS A 261 13.76 -21.90 -0.15
C HIS A 261 12.88 -21.55 1.05
N TYR A 262 11.79 -22.28 1.22
CA TYR A 262 10.80 -22.07 2.28
C TYR A 262 10.61 -23.36 3.09
N GLN A 263 10.64 -23.24 4.41
CA GLN A 263 10.36 -24.32 5.35
C GLN A 263 9.11 -23.98 6.16
N TRP A 264 8.26 -24.98 6.31
CA TRP A 264 6.97 -24.86 6.97
C TRP A 264 6.96 -25.82 8.15
N ASP A 265 6.40 -25.43 9.29
CA ASP A 265 6.21 -26.35 10.41
C ASP A 265 5.13 -27.42 10.07
N ALA A 266 4.88 -28.34 11.01
CA ALA A 266 3.80 -29.33 10.88
C ALA A 266 2.42 -28.66 10.72
N VAL A 267 2.36 -27.40 11.11
CA VAL A 267 1.21 -26.52 11.10
C VAL A 267 1.39 -25.35 10.12
N ASN A 268 1.89 -25.55 8.89
CA ASN A 268 1.96 -24.60 7.74
C ASN A 268 2.20 -23.10 8.03
N ARG A 269 2.86 -22.77 9.13
CA ARG A 269 3.46 -21.46 9.37
C ARG A 269 4.87 -21.50 8.80
N LEU A 270 5.33 -20.35 8.32
CA LEU A 270 6.65 -20.22 7.71
C LEU A 270 7.71 -20.27 8.81
N SER A 271 8.28 -21.43 9.09
CA SER A 271 9.28 -21.59 10.15
C SER A 271 10.63 -21.00 9.77
N GLN A 272 11.02 -21.09 8.49
CA GLN A 272 12.28 -20.55 7.98
C GLN A 272 12.23 -20.21 6.49
N VAL A 273 12.84 -19.08 6.11
CA VAL A 273 13.23 -18.72 4.74
C VAL A 273 14.75 -18.89 4.62
N THR A 274 15.22 -19.42 3.49
CA THR A 274 16.64 -19.41 3.12
C THR A 274 16.79 -18.66 1.80
N LEU A 275 17.49 -17.53 1.85
CA LEU A 275 17.78 -16.68 0.69
C LEU A 275 18.78 -17.37 -0.26
N PRO A 276 18.90 -16.93 -1.53
CA PRO A 276 19.82 -17.53 -2.50
C PRO A 276 21.27 -17.70 -1.98
N GLY A 277 21.81 -16.67 -1.32
CA GLY A 277 23.13 -16.70 -0.69
C GLY A 277 23.25 -17.51 0.61
N GLY A 278 22.27 -18.35 0.95
CA GLY A 278 22.29 -19.25 2.12
C GLY A 278 21.97 -18.62 3.47
N ALA A 279 21.82 -17.30 3.55
CA ALA A 279 21.35 -16.60 4.75
C ALA A 279 19.91 -16.99 5.11
N THR A 280 19.59 -17.04 6.40
CA THR A 280 18.31 -17.60 6.88
C THR A 280 17.57 -16.66 7.82
N ARG A 281 16.26 -16.49 7.60
CA ARG A 281 15.32 -15.83 8.52
C ARG A 281 14.37 -16.87 9.08
N ALA A 282 14.09 -16.84 10.38
CA ALA A 282 13.27 -17.85 11.04
C ALA A 282 12.26 -17.24 12.03
N PHE A 283 11.14 -17.92 12.22
CA PHE A 283 10.01 -17.41 13.00
C PHE A 283 9.55 -18.44 14.03
N THR A 284 9.18 -17.96 15.22
CA THR A 284 8.42 -18.74 16.22
C THR A 284 7.07 -18.09 16.44
N TYR A 285 6.09 -18.87 16.91
CA TYR A 285 4.69 -18.46 16.96
C TYR A 285 4.07 -18.68 18.35
N ASN A 286 2.98 -17.98 18.65
CA ASN A 286 2.07 -18.31 19.76
C ASN A 286 0.90 -19.19 19.24
N PRO A 287 -0.03 -19.63 20.11
CA PRO A 287 -1.20 -20.39 19.67
C PRO A 287 -2.20 -19.63 18.78
N TYR A 288 -2.14 -18.28 18.73
CA TYR A 288 -2.84 -17.51 17.69
C TYR A 288 -2.12 -17.57 16.33
N GLY A 289 -0.96 -18.23 16.25
CA GLY A 289 -0.08 -18.22 15.09
C GLY A 289 0.46 -16.83 14.73
N ARG A 290 0.43 -15.86 15.67
CA ARG A 290 1.18 -14.61 15.60
C ARG A 290 2.66 -14.86 15.95
N VAL A 291 3.57 -14.09 15.36
CA VAL A 291 5.02 -14.26 15.53
C VAL A 291 5.47 -13.83 16.94
N THR A 292 5.98 -14.75 17.76
CA THR A 292 6.55 -14.44 19.09
C THR A 292 8.03 -14.07 19.05
N ALA A 293 8.76 -14.55 18.04
CA ALA A 293 10.12 -14.11 17.76
C ALA A 293 10.44 -14.24 16.28
N GLU A 294 11.13 -13.23 15.76
CA GLU A 294 11.80 -13.26 14.46
C GLU A 294 13.31 -13.31 14.70
N ARG A 295 13.98 -14.28 14.08
CA ARG A 295 15.44 -14.34 13.99
C ARG A 295 15.85 -13.98 12.57
N ASP A 296 16.60 -12.89 12.43
CA ASP A 296 17.06 -12.40 11.13
C ASP A 296 18.29 -13.16 10.59
N GLU A 297 18.73 -12.74 9.41
CA GLU A 297 19.86 -13.29 8.65
C GLU A 297 21.22 -13.11 9.35
N LEU A 298 21.32 -12.24 10.36
CA LEU A 298 22.51 -12.08 11.22
C LEU A 298 22.38 -12.86 12.54
N GLY A 299 21.24 -13.53 12.78
CA GLY A 299 20.95 -14.28 13.99
C GLY A 299 20.46 -13.43 15.16
N ARG A 300 20.18 -12.14 14.94
CA ARG A 300 19.59 -11.24 15.96
C ARG A 300 18.12 -11.59 16.15
N ILE A 301 17.58 -11.34 17.34
CA ILE A 301 16.21 -11.76 17.69
C ILE A 301 15.38 -10.55 18.12
N THR A 302 14.30 -10.28 17.38
CA THR A 302 13.20 -9.41 17.82
C THR A 302 12.14 -10.30 18.46
N ARG A 303 11.55 -9.89 19.59
CA ARG A 303 10.48 -10.62 20.28
C ARG A 303 9.21 -9.80 20.36
N TYR A 304 8.07 -10.48 20.37
CA TYR A 304 6.75 -9.88 20.52
C TYR A 304 6.02 -10.56 21.67
N GLU A 305 5.60 -9.76 22.65
CA GLU A 305 4.65 -10.15 23.69
C GLU A 305 3.29 -9.60 23.29
N TYR A 306 2.24 -10.34 23.65
CA TYR A 306 0.86 -10.06 23.27
C TYR A 306 0.09 -9.59 24.51
N ALA A 307 -0.99 -8.83 24.31
CA ALA A 307 -1.88 -8.48 25.41
C ALA A 307 -2.54 -9.76 25.95
N ASP A 308 -2.75 -9.83 27.27
CA ASP A 308 -3.31 -11.02 27.90
C ASP A 308 -4.63 -11.39 27.22
N ASN A 309 -4.75 -12.66 26.81
CA ASN A 309 -5.91 -13.17 26.09
C ASN A 309 -6.25 -12.44 24.77
N LEU A 310 -5.28 -11.83 24.08
CA LEU A 310 -5.52 -11.13 22.81
C LEU A 310 -4.42 -11.42 21.78
N HIS A 311 -4.77 -11.39 20.50
CA HIS A 311 -3.81 -11.51 19.38
C HIS A 311 -3.02 -10.21 19.12
N LEU A 312 -3.25 -9.17 19.92
CA LEU A 312 -2.69 -7.82 19.76
C LEU A 312 -1.32 -7.71 20.45
N VAL A 313 -0.32 -7.16 19.78
CA VAL A 313 1.04 -7.01 20.34
C VAL A 313 1.00 -6.00 21.49
N SER A 314 1.24 -6.41 22.72
CA SER A 314 1.36 -5.48 23.87
C SER A 314 2.76 -4.89 23.99
N ARG A 315 3.78 -5.60 23.49
CA ARG A 315 5.17 -5.16 23.55
C ARG A 315 6.01 -5.78 22.45
N ARG A 316 6.87 -4.98 21.84
CA ARG A 316 7.95 -5.44 20.97
C ARG A 316 9.28 -5.21 21.70
N ILE A 317 10.13 -6.23 21.77
CA ILE A 317 11.48 -6.15 22.32
C ILE A 317 12.46 -6.29 21.18
N ASN A 318 13.27 -5.26 20.96
CA ASN A 318 14.26 -5.19 19.90
C ASN A 318 15.54 -5.99 20.25
N PRO A 319 16.41 -6.30 19.27
CA PRO A 319 17.65 -7.04 19.50
C PRO A 319 18.66 -6.43 20.48
N ASP A 320 18.60 -5.11 20.72
CA ASP A 320 19.44 -4.41 21.72
C ASP A 320 18.83 -4.40 23.13
N GLY A 321 17.61 -4.94 23.31
CA GLY A 321 16.86 -4.93 24.55
C GLY A 321 15.99 -3.69 24.77
N SER A 322 16.01 -2.71 23.85
CA SER A 322 15.01 -1.63 23.82
C SER A 322 13.61 -2.17 23.51
N GLN A 323 12.57 -1.42 23.85
CA GLN A 323 11.19 -1.92 23.77
C GLN A 323 10.19 -0.84 23.34
N LEU A 324 9.17 -1.27 22.62
CA LEU A 324 7.93 -0.55 22.36
C LEU A 324 6.80 -1.22 23.15
N ARG A 325 5.82 -0.45 23.62
CA ARG A 325 4.59 -0.99 24.22
C ARG A 325 3.36 -0.35 23.59
N TYR A 326 2.28 -1.11 23.58
CA TYR A 326 1.00 -0.73 22.98
C TYR A 326 -0.13 -1.04 23.96
N ARG A 327 -1.15 -0.18 24.00
CA ARG A 327 -2.36 -0.37 24.81
C ARG A 327 -3.60 -0.31 23.93
N TYR A 328 -4.61 -1.09 24.31
CA TYR A 328 -5.84 -1.27 23.56
C TYR A 328 -7.03 -1.14 24.53
N ASP A 329 -7.16 0.03 25.15
CA ASP A 329 -8.16 0.26 26.21
C ASP A 329 -9.55 0.63 25.66
N ASN A 330 -9.65 0.85 24.35
CA ASN A 330 -10.90 1.15 23.66
C ASN A 330 -11.78 -0.11 23.47
N SER A 331 -13.10 0.05 23.59
CA SER A 331 -14.13 -0.98 23.40
C SER A 331 -14.00 -1.77 22.10
N ARG A 332 -13.57 -1.12 21.01
CA ARG A 332 -13.39 -1.71 19.67
C ARG A 332 -12.00 -2.31 19.46
N LEU A 333 -11.24 -2.54 20.55
CA LEU A 333 -9.84 -2.99 20.57
C LEU A 333 -8.91 -2.12 19.71
N LEU A 334 -9.21 -0.82 19.62
CA LEU A 334 -8.37 0.16 18.92
C LEU A 334 -7.16 0.52 19.78
N LEU A 335 -6.04 0.85 19.11
CA LEU A 335 -4.79 1.25 19.76
C LEU A 335 -4.99 2.60 20.45
N THR A 336 -4.90 2.67 21.78
CA THR A 336 -5.11 3.90 22.56
C THR A 336 -3.81 4.58 22.98
N GLU A 337 -2.72 3.82 23.19
CA GLU A 337 -1.43 4.36 23.63
C GLU A 337 -0.25 3.62 22.97
N ILE A 338 0.81 4.34 22.62
CA ILE A 338 2.13 3.80 22.30
C ILE A 338 3.15 4.38 23.29
N GLU A 339 3.88 3.54 24.02
CA GLU A 339 5.05 3.95 24.81
C GLU A 339 6.32 3.56 24.04
N ASN A 340 7.15 4.55 23.68
CA ASN A 340 8.35 4.35 22.86
C ASN A 340 9.56 3.86 23.69
N GLU A 341 10.69 3.61 23.02
CA GLU A 341 11.92 3.10 23.64
C GLU A 341 12.54 4.04 24.69
N ARG A 342 12.04 5.29 24.82
CA ARG A 342 12.42 6.27 25.86
C ARG A 342 11.40 6.40 26.99
N GLY A 343 10.25 5.75 26.90
CA GLY A 343 9.12 5.93 27.82
C GLY A 343 8.25 7.16 27.51
N GLU A 344 8.40 7.80 26.36
CA GLU A 344 7.49 8.86 25.89
C GLU A 344 6.22 8.21 25.33
N ARG A 345 5.08 8.90 25.44
CA ARG A 345 3.76 8.34 25.07
C ARG A 345 3.07 9.11 23.96
N TYR A 346 2.48 8.35 23.03
CA TYR A 346 1.54 8.82 22.02
C TYR A 346 0.14 8.32 22.41
N HIS A 347 -0.90 9.15 22.29
CA HIS A 347 -2.28 8.77 22.61
C HIS A 347 -3.22 8.95 21.41
N LEU A 348 -4.26 8.12 21.33
CA LEU A 348 -5.28 8.11 20.29
C LEU A 348 -6.67 8.03 20.92
N ASP A 349 -7.44 9.09 20.74
CA ASP A 349 -8.84 9.22 21.16
C ASP A 349 -9.76 8.96 19.95
N TYR A 350 -10.90 8.32 20.17
CA TYR A 350 -11.81 7.89 19.10
C TYR A 350 -13.25 8.34 19.35
N TYR A 351 -13.95 8.66 18.27
CA TYR A 351 -15.41 8.72 18.27
C TYR A 351 -16.02 7.32 18.45
N SER A 352 -17.29 7.27 18.85
CA SER A 352 -18.05 6.02 19.01
C SER A 352 -18.16 5.20 17.71
N ASN A 353 -18.05 5.83 16.53
CA ASN A 353 -18.00 5.15 15.24
C ASN A 353 -16.61 4.51 14.94
N GLY A 354 -15.57 4.84 15.70
CA GLY A 354 -14.20 4.34 15.54
C GLY A 354 -13.26 5.21 14.71
N LEU A 355 -13.70 6.39 14.23
CA LEU A 355 -12.82 7.40 13.64
C LEU A 355 -11.98 8.09 14.72
N ILE A 356 -10.74 8.48 14.38
CA ILE A 356 -9.85 9.18 15.32
C ILE A 356 -10.43 10.57 15.61
N GLN A 357 -10.83 10.82 16.84
CA GLN A 357 -11.27 12.13 17.30
C GLN A 357 -10.08 13.07 17.52
N GLN A 358 -9.04 12.56 18.18
CA GLN A 358 -7.84 13.31 18.51
C GLN A 358 -6.62 12.39 18.61
N GLU A 359 -5.48 12.88 18.17
CA GLU A 359 -4.17 12.30 18.47
C GLU A 359 -3.36 13.24 19.36
N THR A 360 -2.52 12.68 20.24
CA THR A 360 -1.54 13.42 21.04
C THR A 360 -0.15 12.83 20.82
N GLY A 361 0.76 13.61 20.25
CA GLY A 361 2.11 13.17 19.91
C GLY A 361 3.05 13.00 21.10
N PHE A 362 4.19 12.33 20.88
CA PHE A 362 5.26 12.13 21.88
C PHE A 362 5.83 13.44 22.48
N ASP A 363 5.63 14.58 21.82
CA ASP A 363 6.04 15.90 22.28
C ASP A 363 4.93 16.72 22.95
N GLY A 364 3.72 16.14 23.08
CA GLY A 364 2.55 16.71 23.74
C GLY A 364 1.59 17.50 22.83
N ARG A 365 1.94 17.75 21.56
CA ARG A 365 1.06 18.46 20.62
C ARG A 365 -0.14 17.60 20.25
N ARG A 366 -1.29 18.24 20.03
CA ARG A 366 -2.56 17.56 19.72
C ARG A 366 -3.01 17.86 18.29
N THR A 367 -3.74 16.93 17.68
CA THR A 367 -4.47 17.19 16.43
C THR A 367 -5.83 16.52 16.53
N ALA A 368 -6.90 17.30 16.35
CA ALA A 368 -8.27 16.82 16.37
C ALA A 368 -8.90 16.87 14.97
N TYR A 369 -9.87 15.99 14.76
CA TYR A 369 -10.53 15.77 13.48
C TYR A 369 -12.05 15.77 13.68
N GLU A 370 -12.78 16.44 12.79
CA GLU A 370 -14.24 16.41 12.73
C GLU A 370 -14.65 15.89 11.34
N TYR A 371 -15.63 15.01 11.30
CA TYR A 371 -16.06 14.29 10.10
C TYR A 371 -17.54 14.55 9.79
N ASP A 372 -17.93 14.39 8.54
CA ASP A 372 -19.32 14.27 8.15
C ASP A 372 -19.87 12.86 8.44
N LEU A 373 -21.16 12.66 8.20
CA LEU A 373 -21.83 11.38 8.40
C LEU A 373 -21.39 10.30 7.38
N ASN A 374 -20.68 10.66 6.31
CA ASN A 374 -20.03 9.70 5.41
C ASN A 374 -18.62 9.33 5.88
N GLY A 375 -18.16 9.84 7.03
CA GLY A 375 -16.82 9.65 7.56
C GLY A 375 -15.73 10.43 6.81
N GLN A 376 -16.11 11.40 5.97
CA GLN A 376 -15.15 12.26 5.29
C GLN A 376 -14.72 13.40 6.22
N LEU A 377 -13.44 13.74 6.19
CA LEU A 377 -12.91 14.83 7.01
C LEU A 377 -13.52 16.18 6.57
N LEU A 378 -14.20 16.85 7.50
CA LEU A 378 -14.74 18.20 7.37
C LEU A 378 -13.77 19.25 7.91
N LYS A 379 -13.09 18.94 9.02
CA LYS A 379 -12.22 19.91 9.71
C LYS A 379 -11.10 19.22 10.47
N LYS A 380 -9.91 19.81 10.43
CA LYS A 380 -8.72 19.43 11.18
C LYS A 380 -8.27 20.62 12.01
N THR A 381 -8.13 20.43 13.33
CA THR A 381 -7.57 21.43 14.24
C THR A 381 -6.24 20.93 14.81
N GLU A 382 -5.15 21.64 14.51
CA GLU A 382 -3.83 21.38 15.10
C GLU A 382 -3.62 22.32 16.28
N PHE A 383 -3.21 21.79 17.44
CA PHE A 383 -2.98 22.55 18.66
C PHE A 383 -1.48 22.69 18.94
N GLY A 384 -1.00 23.92 19.07
CA GLY A 384 0.36 24.22 19.47
C GLY A 384 0.63 23.90 20.96
N ASP A 385 1.91 23.77 21.35
CA ASP A 385 2.29 23.60 22.77
C ASP A 385 2.15 24.88 23.63
N ASP A 386 1.62 25.96 23.04
CA ASP A 386 1.11 27.18 23.68
C ASP A 386 -0.44 27.29 23.67
N GLU A 387 -1.15 26.22 23.28
CA GLU A 387 -2.60 26.15 23.07
C GLU A 387 -3.14 27.09 21.96
N SER A 388 -2.30 27.58 21.05
CA SER A 388 -2.78 28.17 19.80
C SER A 388 -3.39 27.10 18.88
N GLU A 389 -4.30 27.50 17.98
CA GLU A 389 -5.01 26.61 17.06
C GLU A 389 -4.76 26.98 15.59
N LEU A 390 -4.53 25.97 14.75
CA LEU A 390 -4.60 26.07 13.28
C LEU A 390 -5.72 25.17 12.76
N VAL A 391 -6.74 25.78 12.16
CA VAL A 391 -7.92 25.09 11.63
C VAL A 391 -7.85 24.99 10.12
N THR A 392 -8.00 23.80 9.56
CA THR A 392 -8.19 23.57 8.11
C THR A 392 -9.57 22.96 7.89
N GLU A 393 -10.37 23.54 7.01
CA GLU A 393 -11.73 23.08 6.69
C GLU A 393 -11.81 22.55 5.25
N TYR A 394 -12.73 21.62 5.01
CA TYR A 394 -12.87 20.88 3.75
C TYR A 394 -14.34 20.82 3.35
N GLN A 395 -14.64 21.26 2.13
CA GLN A 395 -15.96 21.13 1.50
C GLN A 395 -15.89 20.09 0.40
N ARG A 396 -16.93 19.25 0.27
CA ARG A 396 -16.96 18.12 -0.67
C ARG A 396 -18.26 18.10 -1.45
N ASP A 397 -18.25 17.44 -2.61
CA ASP A 397 -19.47 17.11 -3.33
C ASP A 397 -20.12 15.81 -2.83
N ALA A 398 -21.25 15.46 -3.43
CA ALA A 398 -22.01 14.24 -3.15
C ALA A 398 -21.28 12.93 -3.53
N ALA A 399 -20.11 13.01 -4.18
CA ALA A 399 -19.22 11.86 -4.43
C ALA A 399 -17.99 11.86 -3.48
N GLY A 400 -17.99 12.72 -2.45
CA GLY A 400 -16.91 12.84 -1.47
C GLY A 400 -15.65 13.53 -1.99
N ARG A 401 -15.65 14.04 -3.22
CA ARG A 401 -14.49 14.72 -3.83
C ARG A 401 -14.35 16.11 -3.22
N LEU A 402 -13.11 16.51 -2.95
CA LEU A 402 -12.80 17.82 -2.36
C LEU A 402 -13.13 18.93 -3.36
N LEU A 403 -13.97 19.90 -2.98
CA LEU A 403 -14.31 21.08 -3.77
C LEU A 403 -13.56 22.33 -3.31
N VAL A 404 -13.46 22.52 -2.00
CA VAL A 404 -12.78 23.65 -1.36
C VAL A 404 -11.99 23.15 -0.16
N LYS A 405 -10.75 23.63 -0.02
CA LYS A 405 -9.96 23.51 1.21
C LYS A 405 -9.64 24.91 1.72
N THR A 406 -10.18 25.27 2.88
CA THR A 406 -9.94 26.55 3.54
C THR A 406 -8.81 26.38 4.55
N LEU A 407 -7.76 27.19 4.43
CA LEU A 407 -6.55 27.16 5.23
C LEU A 407 -6.69 27.99 6.52
N PRO A 408 -5.80 27.80 7.53
CA PRO A 408 -5.92 28.53 8.81
C PRO A 408 -5.74 30.04 8.74
N ASP A 409 -5.18 30.57 7.64
CA ASP A 409 -5.07 31.99 7.32
C ASP A 409 -6.27 32.53 6.52
N GLY A 410 -7.23 31.66 6.16
CA GLY A 410 -8.43 31.98 5.41
C GLY A 410 -8.28 31.92 3.88
N GLU A 411 -7.12 31.49 3.35
CA GLU A 411 -6.97 31.22 1.92
C GLU A 411 -7.78 29.97 1.51
N GLU A 412 -8.46 30.04 0.37
CA GLU A 412 -9.23 28.91 -0.18
C GLU A 412 -8.51 28.32 -1.41
N ILE A 413 -8.46 26.98 -1.45
CA ILE A 413 -8.01 26.23 -2.62
C ILE A 413 -9.23 25.54 -3.22
N HIS A 414 -9.57 25.89 -4.46
CA HIS A 414 -10.69 25.32 -5.21
C HIS A 414 -10.24 24.19 -6.12
N TYR A 415 -11.08 23.16 -6.23
CA TYR A 415 -10.86 21.97 -7.04
C TYR A 415 -12.04 21.81 -8.01
N SER A 416 -11.80 21.31 -9.22
CA SER A 416 -12.87 21.07 -10.19
C SER A 416 -12.65 19.78 -10.96
N TYR A 417 -13.75 19.07 -11.21
CA TYR A 417 -13.77 17.77 -11.86
C TYR A 417 -14.54 17.84 -13.18
N ASP A 418 -14.18 16.99 -14.13
CA ASP A 418 -15.04 16.71 -15.28
C ASP A 418 -16.18 15.75 -14.91
N ALA A 419 -17.15 15.62 -15.81
CA ALA A 419 -18.32 14.77 -15.63
C ALA A 419 -17.99 13.26 -15.59
N LEU A 420 -16.72 12.84 -15.65
CA LEU A 420 -16.31 11.44 -15.49
C LEU A 420 -15.70 11.14 -14.12
N GLY A 421 -15.51 12.13 -13.24
CA GLY A 421 -14.82 11.93 -11.97
C GLY A 421 -13.49 12.68 -11.82
N ARG A 422 -12.93 13.23 -12.91
CA ARG A 422 -11.49 13.43 -13.04
C ARG A 422 -11.09 14.87 -12.76
N LEU A 423 -10.06 15.07 -11.94
CA LEU A 423 -9.59 16.41 -11.54
C LEU A 423 -9.05 17.17 -12.76
N VAL A 424 -9.73 18.23 -13.19
CA VAL A 424 -9.33 19.04 -14.36
C VAL A 424 -8.71 20.39 -13.98
N ASN A 425 -8.99 20.91 -12.78
CA ASN A 425 -8.44 22.19 -12.32
C ASN A 425 -8.21 22.20 -10.80
N VAL A 426 -7.13 22.85 -10.37
CA VAL A 426 -6.91 23.32 -8.99
C VAL A 426 -6.48 24.77 -9.04
N ASP A 427 -7.15 25.62 -8.25
CA ASP A 427 -6.92 27.07 -8.21
C ASP A 427 -6.74 27.53 -6.76
N ASP A 428 -5.59 28.12 -6.45
CA ASP A 428 -5.24 28.78 -5.19
C ASP A 428 -5.15 30.31 -5.34
N GLY A 429 -5.71 30.85 -6.43
CA GLY A 429 -5.67 32.26 -6.80
C GLY A 429 -4.30 32.77 -7.30
N ASN A 430 -3.25 31.92 -7.28
CA ASN A 430 -1.87 32.33 -7.52
C ASN A 430 -1.16 31.50 -8.60
N TRP A 431 -1.37 30.18 -8.62
CA TRP A 431 -0.68 29.23 -9.49
C TRP A 431 -1.62 28.12 -9.96
N PRO A 432 -2.51 28.41 -10.93
CA PRO A 432 -3.51 27.44 -11.39
C PRO A 432 -2.84 26.22 -12.03
N LEU A 433 -3.43 25.06 -11.74
CA LEU A 433 -3.04 23.75 -12.24
C LEU A 433 -4.18 23.16 -13.06
N ALA A 434 -3.91 22.74 -14.29
CA ALA A 434 -4.94 22.16 -15.16
C ALA A 434 -4.49 20.85 -15.82
N TYR A 435 -5.44 19.93 -16.00
CA TYR A 435 -5.19 18.55 -16.41
C TYR A 435 -6.11 18.14 -17.57
N GLU A 436 -5.55 17.42 -18.56
CA GLU A 436 -6.32 16.80 -19.65
C GLU A 436 -6.05 15.29 -19.69
N TYR A 437 -7.07 14.49 -20.00
CA TYR A 437 -7.00 13.03 -20.02
C TYR A 437 -7.48 12.45 -21.37
N ASP A 438 -6.97 11.28 -21.73
CA ASP A 438 -7.44 10.53 -22.90
C ASP A 438 -8.72 9.69 -22.62
N LEU A 439 -9.05 8.77 -23.54
CA LEU A 439 -10.21 7.88 -23.45
C LEU A 439 -10.00 6.67 -22.51
N GLN A 440 -8.81 6.53 -21.92
CA GLN A 440 -8.48 5.51 -20.91
C GLN A 440 -8.13 6.13 -19.56
N ASP A 441 -8.60 7.38 -19.32
CA ASP A 441 -8.32 8.18 -18.12
C ASP A 441 -6.82 8.42 -17.86
N ARG A 442 -5.97 8.28 -18.89
CA ARG A 442 -4.53 8.55 -18.78
C ARG A 442 -4.27 10.03 -19.00
N LEU A 443 -3.45 10.62 -18.15
CA LEU A 443 -3.07 12.03 -18.18
C LEU A 443 -2.27 12.34 -19.46
N ILE A 444 -2.74 13.26 -20.29
CA ILE A 444 -2.07 13.68 -21.54
C ILE A 444 -1.51 15.10 -21.49
N THR A 445 -1.95 15.92 -20.52
CA THR A 445 -1.48 17.29 -20.33
C THR A 445 -1.45 17.65 -18.85
N GLU A 446 -0.33 18.22 -18.38
CA GLU A 446 -0.24 18.96 -17.11
C GLU A 446 0.15 20.41 -17.41
N HIS A 447 -0.69 21.37 -17.03
CA HIS A 447 -0.39 22.79 -17.07
C HIS A 447 -0.23 23.35 -15.65
N GLN A 448 0.75 24.24 -15.48
CA GLN A 448 1.17 24.78 -14.19
C GLN A 448 1.89 26.11 -14.42
N GLY A 449 1.30 27.22 -13.95
CA GLY A 449 1.85 28.57 -14.14
C GLY A 449 2.10 28.88 -15.62
N TRP A 450 3.38 29.04 -16.01
CA TRP A 450 3.77 29.32 -17.40
C TRP A 450 4.11 28.09 -18.25
N GLY A 451 4.16 26.89 -17.67
CA GLY A 451 4.62 25.67 -18.34
C GLY A 451 3.50 24.67 -18.66
N THR A 452 3.72 23.85 -19.70
CA THR A 452 2.85 22.70 -20.02
C THR A 452 3.68 21.48 -20.38
N LEU A 453 3.45 20.37 -19.69
CA LEU A 453 3.91 19.03 -20.08
C LEU A 453 2.84 18.36 -20.94
N ARG A 454 3.23 17.57 -21.94
CA ARG A 454 2.31 16.75 -22.74
C ARG A 454 2.83 15.34 -22.92
N TYR A 455 1.91 14.37 -22.95
CA TYR A 455 2.23 12.93 -22.98
C TYR A 455 1.48 12.21 -24.09
N GLU A 456 2.14 11.24 -24.71
CA GLU A 456 1.50 10.24 -25.56
C GLU A 456 1.91 8.84 -25.11
N TYR A 457 0.98 7.90 -25.19
CA TYR A 457 1.17 6.50 -24.79
C TYR A 457 1.18 5.57 -26.02
N ASP A 458 1.84 4.43 -25.90
CA ASP A 458 1.78 3.36 -26.90
C ASP A 458 0.51 2.48 -26.77
N SER A 459 0.41 1.47 -27.64
CA SER A 459 -0.72 0.53 -27.69
C SER A 459 -0.81 -0.43 -26.50
N VAL A 460 0.18 -0.45 -25.60
CA VAL A 460 0.17 -1.23 -24.36
C VAL A 460 0.18 -0.34 -23.10
N GLY A 461 0.07 0.99 -23.27
CA GLY A 461 -0.10 1.96 -22.20
C GLY A 461 1.18 2.55 -21.62
N GLN A 462 2.33 2.32 -22.24
CA GLN A 462 3.59 2.90 -21.80
C GLN A 462 3.79 4.31 -22.33
N LEU A 463 4.46 5.18 -21.58
CA LEU A 463 4.84 6.51 -22.05
C LEU A 463 5.75 6.37 -23.29
N LYS A 464 5.32 6.96 -24.41
CA LYS A 464 5.99 6.89 -25.70
C LYS A 464 6.60 8.23 -26.10
N HIS A 465 5.91 9.32 -25.82
CA HIS A 465 6.37 10.68 -26.11
C HIS A 465 6.10 11.59 -24.90
N CYS A 466 7.04 12.47 -24.59
CA CYS A 466 6.86 13.55 -23.62
C CYS A 466 7.40 14.86 -24.20
N ARG A 467 6.60 15.91 -24.17
CA ARG A 467 7.05 17.28 -24.47
C ARG A 467 7.25 18.05 -23.18
N LEU A 468 8.47 18.54 -22.96
CA LEU A 468 8.88 19.34 -21.82
C LEU A 468 8.38 20.80 -21.94
N PRO A 469 8.36 21.59 -20.84
CA PRO A 469 7.81 22.95 -20.84
C PRO A 469 8.52 23.93 -21.77
N ASP A 470 9.82 23.74 -22.02
CA ASP A 470 10.63 24.52 -22.99
C ASP A 470 10.37 24.12 -24.47
N GLY A 471 9.54 23.10 -24.68
CA GLY A 471 9.26 22.51 -25.98
C GLY A 471 10.29 21.49 -26.46
N SER A 472 11.28 21.10 -25.65
CA SER A 472 12.12 19.93 -25.95
C SER A 472 11.29 18.64 -25.89
N THR A 473 11.62 17.65 -26.71
CA THR A 473 10.88 16.37 -26.78
C THR A 473 11.72 15.19 -26.34
N LEU A 474 11.07 14.25 -25.65
CA LEU A 474 11.61 12.96 -25.23
C LEU A 474 10.80 11.84 -25.88
N ASP A 475 11.45 11.02 -26.70
CA ASP A 475 10.84 9.87 -27.37
C ASP A 475 11.37 8.57 -26.72
N TYR A 476 10.47 7.78 -26.16
CA TYR A 476 10.76 6.56 -25.40
C TYR A 476 10.52 5.33 -26.27
N HIS A 477 11.58 4.56 -26.51
CA HIS A 477 11.53 3.36 -27.35
C HIS A 477 11.57 2.11 -26.50
N HIS A 478 10.51 1.31 -26.55
CA HIS A 478 10.43 0.03 -25.85
C HIS A 478 10.62 -1.15 -26.82
N HIS A 479 11.29 -2.20 -26.35
CA HIS A 479 11.19 -3.51 -26.97
C HIS A 479 9.80 -4.12 -26.68
N ARG A 480 9.43 -5.16 -27.44
CA ARG A 480 8.23 -5.95 -27.13
C ARG A 480 8.31 -6.47 -25.69
N GLY A 481 7.21 -6.37 -24.96
CA GLY A 481 7.12 -6.72 -23.54
C GLY A 481 7.47 -5.58 -22.60
N GLY A 482 7.63 -4.35 -23.12
CA GLY A 482 7.73 -3.13 -22.34
C GLY A 482 9.10 -2.81 -21.74
N GLN A 483 10.14 -3.51 -22.18
CA GLN A 483 11.50 -3.23 -21.74
C GLN A 483 12.04 -1.99 -22.45
N LEU A 484 12.39 -0.94 -21.70
CA LEU A 484 12.98 0.29 -22.26
C LEU A 484 14.27 -0.06 -23.02
N SER A 485 14.35 0.30 -24.29
CA SER A 485 15.54 0.14 -25.12
C SER A 485 16.37 1.42 -25.18
N SER A 486 15.73 2.58 -25.20
CA SER A 486 16.39 3.87 -25.43
C SER A 486 15.45 5.07 -25.29
N ILE A 487 16.04 6.25 -25.07
CA ILE A 487 15.37 7.55 -25.07
C ILE A 487 16.10 8.47 -26.06
N ASP A 488 15.34 9.17 -26.91
CA ASP A 488 15.85 10.28 -27.74
C ASP A 488 15.45 11.62 -27.13
N LEU A 489 16.36 12.60 -27.21
CA LEU A 489 16.12 14.02 -26.95
C LEU A 489 16.11 14.75 -28.29
N ASN A 490 15.02 15.43 -28.63
CA ASN A 490 14.90 16.25 -29.86
C ASN A 490 15.31 15.48 -31.14
N GLY A 491 14.98 14.17 -31.21
CA GLY A 491 15.34 13.28 -32.31
C GLY A 491 16.78 12.75 -32.33
N SER A 492 17.58 13.02 -31.28
CA SER A 492 18.96 12.52 -31.12
C SER A 492 19.08 11.62 -29.89
N ARG A 493 19.90 10.56 -29.97
CA ARG A 493 20.03 9.58 -28.88
C ARG A 493 20.54 10.21 -27.58
N LEU A 494 19.69 10.18 -26.54
CA LEU A 494 20.05 10.56 -25.19
C LEU A 494 20.66 9.36 -24.45
N THR A 495 19.91 8.26 -24.31
CA THR A 495 20.36 7.03 -23.64
C THR A 495 19.93 5.77 -24.37
N ALA A 496 20.73 4.71 -24.24
CA ALA A 496 20.35 3.36 -24.68
C ALA A 496 20.60 2.36 -23.55
N HIS A 497 19.79 1.30 -23.50
CA HIS A 497 19.68 0.40 -22.35
C HIS A 497 19.64 -1.05 -22.83
N GLN A 498 20.21 -1.97 -22.03
CA GLN A 498 20.07 -3.41 -22.21
C GLN A 498 19.77 -4.04 -20.86
N PHE A 499 18.76 -4.91 -20.80
CA PHE A 499 18.34 -5.59 -19.57
C PHE A 499 18.49 -7.11 -19.70
N SER A 500 18.54 -7.81 -18.56
CA SER A 500 18.51 -9.27 -18.49
C SER A 500 17.82 -9.72 -17.21
N GLY A 501 16.63 -10.31 -17.36
CA GLY A 501 15.75 -10.71 -16.25
C GLY A 501 15.28 -9.50 -15.45
N GLY A 502 14.58 -8.56 -16.09
CA GLY A 502 14.12 -7.30 -15.49
C GLY A 502 15.18 -6.29 -15.03
N ARG A 503 16.47 -6.69 -14.91
CA ARG A 503 17.56 -5.83 -14.39
C ARG A 503 18.45 -5.28 -15.52
N GLU A 504 18.67 -3.96 -15.54
CA GLU A 504 19.53 -3.29 -16.53
C GLU A 504 20.98 -3.74 -16.38
N ARG A 505 21.59 -4.26 -17.45
CA ARG A 505 22.98 -4.75 -17.46
C ARG A 505 23.94 -3.79 -18.14
N GLN A 506 23.46 -3.00 -19.10
CA GLN A 506 24.26 -1.98 -19.76
C GLN A 506 23.44 -0.71 -20.01
N ARG A 507 24.09 0.45 -19.87
CA ARG A 507 23.55 1.76 -20.23
C ARG A 507 24.60 2.53 -21.04
N GLN A 508 24.20 3.08 -22.18
CA GLN A 508 24.99 4.05 -22.91
C GLN A 508 24.45 5.46 -22.63
N GLN A 509 25.36 6.38 -22.33
CA GLN A 509 25.13 7.81 -22.08
C GLN A 509 26.26 8.59 -22.78
N GLY A 510 25.94 9.32 -23.84
CA GLY A 510 26.97 9.90 -24.73
C GLY A 510 27.91 8.82 -25.28
N LEU A 511 29.22 9.04 -25.15
CA LEU A 511 30.27 8.07 -25.49
C LEU A 511 30.60 7.07 -24.37
N LEU A 512 29.96 7.15 -23.20
CA LEU A 512 30.22 6.25 -22.06
C LEU A 512 29.30 5.02 -22.08
N LEU A 513 29.88 3.87 -21.74
CA LEU A 513 29.18 2.62 -21.50
C LEU A 513 29.33 2.23 -20.01
N SER A 514 28.22 2.30 -19.30
CA SER A 514 28.03 1.75 -17.96
C SER A 514 27.63 0.28 -18.03
N GLN A 515 28.24 -0.56 -17.20
CA GLN A 515 27.88 -1.97 -17.03
C GLN A 515 27.52 -2.25 -15.57
N TYR A 516 26.46 -3.02 -15.33
CA TYR A 516 25.93 -3.31 -14.01
C TYR A 516 25.90 -4.82 -13.73
N GLN A 517 26.43 -5.21 -12.58
CA GLN A 517 26.43 -6.58 -12.08
C GLN A 517 25.65 -6.60 -10.76
N TYR A 518 24.85 -7.63 -10.56
CA TYR A 518 24.00 -7.81 -9.38
C TYR A 518 24.33 -9.13 -8.72
N ASP A 519 24.19 -9.20 -7.40
CA ASP A 519 24.23 -10.45 -6.68
C ASP A 519 22.94 -11.28 -6.87
N GLU A 520 22.91 -12.47 -6.29
CA GLU A 520 21.77 -13.40 -6.36
C GLU A 520 20.52 -12.86 -5.62
N GLN A 521 20.62 -11.80 -4.83
CA GLN A 521 19.47 -11.12 -4.21
C GLN A 521 19.01 -9.90 -5.03
N GLY A 522 19.66 -9.61 -6.16
CA GLY A 522 19.35 -8.47 -7.02
C GLY A 522 19.92 -7.13 -6.56
N ARG A 523 20.82 -7.12 -5.57
CA ARG A 523 21.50 -5.91 -5.11
C ARG A 523 22.66 -5.59 -6.04
N LEU A 524 22.91 -4.30 -6.32
CA LEU A 524 23.98 -3.88 -7.24
C LEU A 524 25.34 -4.24 -6.65
N GLN A 525 26.03 -5.24 -7.22
CA GLN A 525 27.34 -5.72 -6.75
C GLN A 525 28.49 -4.94 -7.39
N ALA A 526 28.38 -4.54 -8.65
CA ALA A 526 29.38 -3.71 -9.31
C ALA A 526 28.78 -2.80 -10.40
N HIS A 527 29.37 -1.62 -10.53
CA HIS A 527 29.14 -0.67 -11.62
C HIS A 527 30.49 -0.28 -12.21
N SER A 528 30.68 -0.46 -13.51
CA SER A 528 31.90 -0.05 -14.22
C SER A 528 31.58 0.83 -15.42
N VAL A 529 32.31 1.92 -15.58
CA VAL A 529 32.16 2.90 -16.66
C VAL A 529 33.38 2.86 -17.55
N SER A 530 33.12 2.74 -18.85
CA SER A 530 34.12 2.56 -19.90
C SER A 530 33.83 3.47 -21.09
N GLN A 531 34.87 3.75 -21.88
CA GLN A 531 34.77 4.43 -23.17
C GLN A 531 35.64 3.68 -24.16
N GLN A 532 35.03 3.12 -25.22
CA GLN A 532 35.71 2.16 -26.09
C GLN A 532 36.36 1.04 -25.24
N ASP A 533 37.60 0.66 -25.51
CA ASP A 533 38.33 -0.35 -24.72
C ASP A 533 38.94 0.19 -23.41
N ARG A 534 38.75 1.48 -23.09
CA ARG A 534 39.32 2.13 -21.90
C ARG A 534 38.33 2.10 -20.73
N ASN A 535 38.66 1.33 -19.69
CA ASN A 535 38.01 1.47 -18.39
C ASN A 535 38.36 2.82 -17.75
N LEU A 536 37.35 3.59 -17.34
CA LEU A 536 37.52 4.91 -16.74
C LEU A 536 37.46 4.84 -15.21
N PHE A 537 36.43 4.19 -14.67
CA PHE A 537 36.28 3.94 -13.24
C PHE A 537 35.32 2.78 -12.97
N HIS A 538 35.41 2.22 -11.78
CA HIS A 538 34.51 1.21 -11.27
C HIS A 538 34.20 1.41 -9.77
N ARG A 539 33.07 0.84 -9.36
CA ARG A 539 32.56 0.71 -8.01
C ARG A 539 32.18 -0.74 -7.76
N ARG A 540 32.52 -1.27 -6.59
CA ARG A 540 32.00 -2.54 -6.08
C ARG A 540 31.35 -2.33 -4.73
N TYR A 541 30.25 -3.03 -4.51
CA TYR A 541 29.45 -2.95 -3.30
C TYR A 541 29.47 -4.31 -2.62
N ALA A 542 29.72 -4.31 -1.32
CA ALA A 542 29.56 -5.47 -0.46
C ALA A 542 28.39 -5.23 0.48
N TYR A 543 27.61 -6.28 0.76
CA TYR A 543 26.47 -6.25 1.66
C TYR A 543 26.65 -7.30 2.76
N ASP A 544 26.05 -7.06 3.93
CA ASP A 544 25.92 -8.09 4.95
C ASP A 544 24.77 -9.08 4.63
N ALA A 545 24.57 -10.04 5.53
CA ALA A 545 23.55 -11.08 5.37
C ALA A 545 22.11 -10.55 5.47
N ASN A 546 21.87 -9.48 6.25
CA ASN A 546 20.55 -8.88 6.48
C ASN A 546 20.19 -7.81 5.43
N GLY A 547 21.14 -7.37 4.61
CA GLY A 547 20.90 -6.47 3.48
C GLY A 547 21.64 -5.13 3.55
N ASN A 548 22.27 -4.80 4.69
CA ASN A 548 22.93 -3.51 4.82
C ASN A 548 24.17 -3.45 3.93
N LEU A 549 24.48 -2.26 3.41
CA LEU A 549 25.73 -2.01 2.69
C LEU A 549 26.91 -2.15 3.65
N ALA A 550 27.73 -3.19 3.51
CA ALA A 550 28.93 -3.40 4.33
C ALA A 550 30.13 -2.59 3.84
N GLY A 551 30.23 -2.32 2.53
CA GLY A 551 31.33 -1.52 1.98
C GLY A 551 31.19 -1.11 0.52
N ILE A 552 31.96 -0.09 0.15
CA ILE A 552 32.16 0.40 -1.22
C ILE A 552 33.66 0.40 -1.52
N ASP A 553 34.06 -0.22 -2.62
CA ASP A 553 35.38 -0.11 -3.24
C ASP A 553 35.23 0.74 -4.51
N ASP A 554 35.64 2.01 -4.45
CA ASP A 554 35.49 3.00 -5.52
C ASP A 554 36.88 3.47 -6.00
N SER A 555 37.20 3.16 -7.25
CA SER A 555 38.49 3.49 -7.89
C SER A 555 38.84 5.00 -7.96
N ARG A 556 37.87 5.90 -7.79
CA ARG A 556 38.07 7.36 -7.75
C ARG A 556 37.99 7.92 -6.32
N LYS A 557 37.11 7.37 -5.48
CA LYS A 557 36.76 7.94 -4.16
C LYS A 557 37.39 7.18 -2.98
N GLY A 558 37.99 6.02 -3.24
CA GLY A 558 38.61 5.15 -2.25
C GLY A 558 37.60 4.31 -1.47
N ASN A 559 38.15 3.43 -0.65
CA ASN A 559 37.37 2.36 -0.01
C ASN A 559 36.68 2.88 1.25
N ARG A 560 35.42 2.47 1.43
CA ARG A 560 34.60 2.76 2.61
C ARG A 560 34.01 1.48 3.18
N SER A 561 33.96 1.36 4.50
CA SER A 561 33.23 0.30 5.19
C SER A 561 32.28 0.86 6.24
N PHE A 562 31.09 0.28 6.32
CA PHE A 562 29.98 0.75 7.13
C PHE A 562 29.66 -0.27 8.21
N HIS A 563 29.34 0.20 9.41
CA HIS A 563 29.07 -0.65 10.57
C HIS A 563 27.80 -0.18 11.25
N TYR A 564 26.99 -1.15 11.69
CA TYR A 564 25.65 -0.94 12.20
C TYR A 564 25.52 -1.46 13.64
N ASP A 565 24.55 -0.94 14.38
CA ASP A 565 24.14 -1.49 15.67
C ASP A 565 23.13 -2.65 15.50
N PRO A 566 22.65 -3.29 16.58
CA PRO A 566 21.67 -4.36 16.47
C PRO A 566 20.30 -3.96 15.90
N LEU A 567 20.06 -2.66 15.64
CA LEU A 567 18.82 -2.12 15.05
C LEU A 567 19.01 -1.67 13.59
N ASP A 568 20.10 -2.11 12.93
CA ASP A 568 20.50 -1.71 11.58
C ASP A 568 20.79 -0.21 11.40
N ARG A 569 21.00 0.53 12.50
CA ARG A 569 21.34 1.96 12.43
C ARG A 569 22.84 2.12 12.24
N LEU A 570 23.23 2.98 11.29
CA LEU A 570 24.63 3.25 10.99
C LEU A 570 25.31 3.92 12.19
N ILE A 571 26.38 3.30 12.71
CA ILE A 571 27.17 3.82 13.84
C ILE A 571 28.58 4.26 13.46
N ASN A 572 29.17 3.70 12.39
CA ASN A 572 30.52 4.06 11.97
C ASN A 572 30.78 3.84 10.47
N VAL A 573 31.37 4.84 9.83
CA VAL A 573 31.99 4.73 8.50
C VAL A 573 33.51 4.85 8.64
N ARG A 574 34.24 3.95 8.01
CA ARG A 574 35.71 3.99 7.90
C ARG A 574 36.10 4.20 6.45
N GLY A 575 37.27 4.80 6.23
CA GLY A 575 37.80 5.14 4.91
C GLY A 575 38.52 6.48 4.96
N ASN A 576 38.64 7.16 3.81
CA ASN A 576 39.32 8.46 3.69
C ASN A 576 38.61 9.61 4.43
N THR A 577 37.31 9.46 4.72
CA THR A 577 36.51 10.42 5.49
C THR A 577 35.75 9.62 6.56
N PRO A 578 36.37 9.33 7.72
CA PRO A 578 35.73 8.54 8.76
C PRO A 578 34.62 9.32 9.45
N GLU A 579 33.56 8.61 9.86
CA GLU A 579 32.38 9.18 10.51
C GLU A 579 31.90 8.26 11.64
N THR A 580 31.41 8.85 12.72
CA THR A 580 30.86 8.12 13.88
C THR A 580 29.52 8.75 14.23
N PHE A 581 28.55 7.91 14.60
CA PHE A 581 27.17 8.33 14.87
C PHE A 581 26.72 7.79 16.21
N ALA A 582 26.00 8.61 16.97
CA ALA A 582 25.36 8.23 18.23
C ALA A 582 23.84 8.37 18.07
N HIS A 583 23.10 7.33 18.44
CA HIS A 583 21.64 7.30 18.41
C HIS A 583 21.10 7.10 19.82
N ASP A 584 19.95 7.69 20.13
CA ASP A 584 19.15 7.29 21.31
C ASP A 584 18.24 6.10 20.97
N PRO A 585 17.58 5.47 21.96
CA PRO A 585 16.70 4.31 21.69
C PRO A 585 15.55 4.60 20.72
N ALA A 586 14.97 5.83 20.72
CA ALA A 586 13.92 6.25 19.78
C ALA A 586 14.45 6.64 18.38
N GLY A 587 15.71 6.36 18.07
CA GLY A 587 16.32 6.58 16.76
C GLY A 587 16.67 8.04 16.46
N ASN A 588 16.77 8.90 17.47
CA ASN A 588 17.28 10.26 17.27
C ASN A 588 18.79 10.23 17.09
N LEU A 589 19.26 10.75 15.96
CA LEU A 589 20.69 10.99 15.73
C LEU A 589 21.16 12.15 16.64
N LEU A 590 21.93 11.81 17.66
CA LEU A 590 22.44 12.72 18.69
C LEU A 590 23.72 13.44 18.26
N GLY A 591 24.52 12.84 17.39
CA GLY A 591 25.77 13.44 16.91
C GLY A 591 26.34 12.76 15.67
N GLN A 592 27.04 13.55 14.86
CA GLN A 592 27.88 13.10 13.75
C GLN A 592 29.33 13.57 14.02
N GLY A 593 30.29 12.66 14.07
CA GLY A 593 31.70 12.96 14.39
C GLY A 593 32.13 12.45 15.77
N ASP A 594 33.11 13.12 16.39
CA ASP A 594 33.73 12.63 17.63
C ASP A 594 32.74 12.49 18.80
N LEU A 595 32.95 11.43 19.59
CA LEU A 595 32.13 11.01 20.72
C LEU A 595 31.79 12.08 21.78
N PRO A 596 32.60 13.13 22.07
CA PRO A 596 32.22 14.16 23.04
C PRO A 596 30.92 14.89 22.72
N THR A 597 30.56 15.04 21.44
CA THR A 597 29.41 15.83 21.00
C THR A 597 28.06 15.19 21.38
N ALA A 598 27.99 13.85 21.41
CA ALA A 598 26.77 13.11 21.73
C ALA A 598 26.33 13.31 23.21
N ASN A 599 27.29 13.47 24.11
CA ASN A 599 27.04 13.77 25.53
C ASN A 599 26.54 15.22 25.75
N LEU A 600 26.49 16.04 24.70
CA LEU A 600 26.01 17.41 24.68
C LEU A 600 24.75 17.55 23.78
N ALA A 601 24.06 16.45 23.52
CA ALA A 601 22.79 16.44 22.81
C ALA A 601 21.60 16.45 23.80
N ASN A 602 20.54 17.18 23.48
CA ASN A 602 19.29 17.19 24.24
C ASN A 602 18.09 17.02 23.31
N VAL A 603 17.19 16.10 23.64
CA VAL A 603 16.01 15.74 22.82
C VAL A 603 14.77 15.62 23.70
N LYS A 604 13.63 16.14 23.23
CA LYS A 604 12.31 16.01 23.86
C LYS A 604 11.25 15.68 22.81
N GLY A 605 10.63 14.50 22.86
CA GLY A 605 9.62 14.09 21.87
C GLY A 605 10.15 14.20 20.43
N ASN A 606 11.34 13.63 20.20
CA ASN A 606 12.11 13.70 18.96
C ASN A 606 12.62 15.10 18.49
N ARG A 607 12.18 16.22 19.10
CA ARG A 607 12.75 17.57 18.86
C ARG A 607 14.18 17.66 19.40
N LEU A 608 15.16 18.04 18.57
CA LEU A 608 16.56 18.22 18.97
C LEU A 608 16.78 19.65 19.49
N LEU A 609 16.91 19.83 20.80
CA LEU A 609 17.02 21.16 21.42
C LEU A 609 18.45 21.69 21.45
N MET A 610 19.44 20.80 21.53
CA MET A 610 20.86 21.15 21.59
C MET A 610 21.71 20.04 20.98
N GLN A 611 22.83 20.39 20.34
CA GLN A 611 23.85 19.47 19.86
C GLN A 611 25.22 20.18 19.81
N GLY A 612 26.12 19.85 20.74
CA GLY A 612 27.43 20.49 20.81
C GLY A 612 27.32 21.97 21.19
N ASP A 613 27.76 22.88 20.32
CA ASP A 613 27.58 24.33 20.51
C ASP A 613 26.25 24.86 19.95
N ARG A 614 25.53 24.04 19.16
CA ARG A 614 24.29 24.42 18.48
C ARG A 614 23.08 24.29 19.37
N HIS A 615 22.20 25.29 19.34
CA HIS A 615 20.92 25.33 20.03
C HIS A 615 19.81 25.57 19.02
N TYR A 616 18.70 24.86 19.16
CA TYR A 616 17.58 24.94 18.23
C TYR A 616 16.31 25.37 18.96
N ASP A 617 15.65 26.39 18.42
CA ASP A 617 14.37 26.89 18.91
C ASP A 617 13.26 26.45 17.96
N TYR A 618 12.12 26.06 18.51
CA TYR A 618 10.95 25.58 17.78
C TYR A 618 9.74 26.51 18.01
N ASP A 619 8.82 26.58 17.05
CA ASP A 619 7.48 27.15 17.30
C ASP A 619 6.60 26.15 18.07
N ALA A 620 5.39 26.60 18.42
CA ALA A 620 4.41 25.81 19.15
C ALA A 620 3.98 24.53 18.40
N TYR A 621 4.12 24.50 17.07
CA TYR A 621 3.74 23.39 16.20
C TYR A 621 4.91 22.42 15.93
N GLY A 622 6.10 22.69 16.49
CA GLY A 622 7.28 21.85 16.34
C GLY A 622 8.13 22.14 15.10
N ASN A 623 7.91 23.26 14.40
CA ASN A 623 8.77 23.67 13.29
C ASN A 623 10.02 24.39 13.84
N GLN A 624 11.20 24.02 13.37
CA GLN A 624 12.46 24.64 13.83
C GLN A 624 12.53 26.10 13.33
N ILE A 625 12.35 27.07 14.21
CA ILE A 625 12.35 28.52 13.89
C ILE A 625 13.72 29.19 14.05
N ARG A 626 14.64 28.65 14.85
CA ARG A 626 16.02 29.18 14.91
C ARG A 626 17.08 28.09 15.09
N GLU A 627 18.24 28.29 14.48
CA GLU A 627 19.51 27.65 14.85
C GLU A 627 20.45 28.74 15.37
N ARG A 628 20.97 28.56 16.59
CA ARG A 628 21.97 29.44 17.22
C ARG A 628 23.26 28.66 17.44
N ARG A 629 24.42 29.25 17.11
CA ARG A 629 25.74 28.60 17.28
C ARG A 629 26.87 29.60 17.54
N GLY A 630 28.06 29.07 17.82
CA GLY A 630 29.30 29.83 18.01
C GLY A 630 29.39 30.59 19.34
N ALA A 631 30.46 31.37 19.49
CA ALA A 631 30.79 32.07 20.73
C ALA A 631 29.66 33.03 21.18
N GLY A 632 29.03 32.72 22.31
CA GLY A 632 27.90 33.48 22.84
C GLY A 632 26.61 33.37 22.03
N GLN A 633 26.45 32.31 21.21
CA GLN A 633 25.23 32.02 20.44
C GLN A 633 24.84 33.13 19.44
N LYS A 634 25.84 33.87 18.93
CA LYS A 634 25.66 35.06 18.07
C LYS A 634 25.41 34.74 16.60
N LEU A 635 25.74 33.54 16.12
CA LEU A 635 25.44 33.13 14.74
C LEU A 635 24.04 32.53 14.73
N VAL A 636 23.05 33.35 14.38
CA VAL A 636 21.63 32.98 14.36
C VAL A 636 21.16 32.80 12.93
N THR A 637 20.58 31.65 12.63
CA THR A 637 19.77 31.41 11.41
C THR A 637 18.32 31.34 11.84
N GLU A 638 17.45 32.12 11.23
CA GLU A 638 16.00 32.15 11.55
C GLU A 638 15.18 31.62 10.37
N TYR A 639 14.14 30.85 10.68
CA TYR A 639 13.25 30.19 9.73
C TYR A 639 11.81 30.67 9.97
N ARG A 640 11.04 30.87 8.89
CA ARG A 640 9.63 31.31 8.92
C ARG A 640 8.78 30.35 8.10
N TYR A 641 7.63 29.97 8.64
CA TYR A 641 6.70 29.01 8.04
C TYR A 641 5.34 29.67 7.76
N ASP A 642 4.56 29.11 6.83
CA ASP A 642 3.14 29.44 6.65
C ASP A 642 2.23 28.57 7.54
N ALA A 643 0.92 28.81 7.44
CA ALA A 643 -0.12 28.08 8.16
C ALA A 643 -0.23 26.58 7.78
N GLN A 644 0.47 26.14 6.73
CA GLN A 644 0.59 24.74 6.32
C GLN A 644 1.96 24.14 6.69
N HIS A 645 2.72 24.81 7.57
CA HIS A 645 4.06 24.44 8.02
C HIS A 645 5.11 24.34 6.90
N ARG A 646 4.87 24.99 5.75
CA ARG A 646 5.85 25.07 4.64
C ARG A 646 6.82 26.22 4.93
N LEU A 647 8.12 25.98 4.74
CA LEU A 647 9.16 27.00 4.98
C LEU A 647 9.03 28.11 3.92
N ILE A 648 8.62 29.32 4.30
CA ILE A 648 8.43 30.47 3.39
C ILE A 648 9.59 31.47 3.42
N GLY A 649 10.48 31.41 4.42
CA GLY A 649 11.68 32.23 4.39
C GLY A 649 12.74 31.92 5.45
N VAL A 650 13.97 32.33 5.16
CA VAL A 650 15.15 32.16 6.03
C VAL A 650 15.95 33.47 6.09
N SER A 651 16.45 33.80 7.27
CA SER A 651 17.40 34.88 7.51
C SER A 651 18.71 34.30 8.05
N LEU A 652 19.83 34.59 7.40
CA LEU A 652 21.14 33.99 7.70
C LEU A 652 22.02 34.92 8.57
N PRO A 653 23.00 34.39 9.33
CA PRO A 653 23.87 35.21 10.19
C PRO A 653 24.66 36.32 9.47
N GLY A 654 24.82 36.22 8.16
CA GLY A 654 25.50 37.21 7.30
C GLY A 654 24.60 38.31 6.75
N GLY A 655 23.30 38.30 7.05
CA GLY A 655 22.32 39.26 6.53
C GLY A 655 21.63 38.86 5.24
N SER A 656 22.13 37.84 4.53
CA SER A 656 21.43 37.24 3.37
C SER A 656 20.07 36.66 3.76
N THR A 657 19.12 36.74 2.84
CA THR A 657 17.75 36.24 3.02
C THR A 657 17.28 35.41 1.84
N ALA A 658 16.50 34.38 2.15
CA ALA A 658 15.82 33.55 1.18
C ALA A 658 14.31 33.53 1.45
N THR A 659 13.50 33.47 0.40
CA THR A 659 12.06 33.23 0.48
C THR A 659 11.63 32.17 -0.52
N TYR A 660 10.51 31.50 -0.24
CA TYR A 660 10.01 30.37 -1.03
C TYR A 660 8.50 30.50 -1.27
N LYS A 661 8.03 30.03 -2.42
CA LYS A 661 6.60 29.93 -2.77
C LYS A 661 6.23 28.52 -3.19
N TYR A 662 4.97 28.16 -2.97
CA TYR A 662 4.44 26.82 -3.19
C TYR A 662 3.10 26.88 -3.92
N ASP A 663 2.75 25.83 -4.67
CA ASP A 663 1.40 25.63 -5.20
C ASP A 663 0.44 24.99 -4.19
N ALA A 664 -0.80 24.80 -4.60
CA ALA A 664 -1.85 24.08 -3.89
C ALA A 664 -1.48 22.68 -3.35
N PHE A 665 -0.54 21.96 -4.00
CA PHE A 665 -0.03 20.65 -3.55
C PHE A 665 1.24 20.75 -2.72
N GLY A 666 1.67 21.97 -2.35
CA GLY A 666 2.89 22.22 -1.58
C GLY A 666 4.18 21.97 -2.37
N ARG A 667 4.13 21.94 -3.71
CA ARG A 667 5.34 21.86 -4.55
C ARG A 667 5.97 23.24 -4.59
N ARG A 668 7.28 23.33 -4.34
CA ARG A 668 7.98 24.62 -4.41
C ARG A 668 8.02 25.09 -5.86
N ILE A 669 7.34 26.20 -6.14
CA ILE A 669 7.24 26.82 -7.48
C ILE A 669 8.22 27.98 -7.67
N ALA A 670 8.71 28.58 -6.59
CA ALA A 670 9.77 29.59 -6.66
C ALA A 670 10.63 29.66 -5.40
N LYS A 671 11.85 30.15 -5.56
CA LYS A 671 12.68 30.70 -4.48
C LYS A 671 13.30 32.03 -4.89
N THR A 672 13.45 32.95 -3.94
CA THR A 672 14.15 34.23 -4.15
C THR A 672 15.25 34.35 -3.11
N VAL A 673 16.49 34.55 -3.55
CA VAL A 673 17.68 34.70 -2.68
C VAL A 673 18.35 36.03 -3.00
N ASP A 674 18.47 36.90 -1.99
CA ASP A 674 19.08 38.23 -2.11
C ASP A 674 18.66 38.99 -3.39
N GLY A 675 17.35 38.95 -3.69
CA GLY A 675 16.70 39.61 -4.83
C GLY A 675 16.61 38.80 -6.13
N HIS A 676 17.29 37.66 -6.24
CA HIS A 676 17.33 36.84 -7.46
C HIS A 676 16.35 35.67 -7.36
N THR A 677 15.42 35.54 -8.31
CA THR A 677 14.40 34.48 -8.31
C THR A 677 14.79 33.30 -9.21
N THR A 678 14.49 32.10 -8.74
CA THR A 678 14.45 30.86 -9.53
C THR A 678 13.06 30.26 -9.39
N GLU A 679 12.40 30.01 -10.52
CA GLU A 679 11.10 29.34 -10.61
C GLU A 679 11.28 27.86 -10.95
N PHE A 680 10.30 27.03 -10.60
CA PHE A 680 10.37 25.58 -10.64
C PHE A 680 9.08 24.99 -11.23
N LEU A 681 9.23 23.98 -12.08
CA LEU A 681 8.13 23.22 -12.68
C LEU A 681 8.22 21.75 -12.33
N TRP A 682 7.08 21.08 -12.22
CA TRP A 682 6.94 19.72 -11.72
C TRP A 682 6.29 18.77 -12.71
N GLN A 683 6.65 17.50 -12.67
CA GLN A 683 5.96 16.39 -13.34
C GLN A 683 5.39 15.49 -12.25
N GLY A 684 4.09 15.62 -11.95
CA GLY A 684 3.52 15.13 -10.70
C GLY A 684 4.35 15.57 -9.49
N GLU A 685 5.02 14.61 -8.86
CA GLU A 685 5.84 14.76 -7.65
C GLU A 685 7.34 15.03 -7.89
N ARG A 686 7.80 15.09 -9.15
CA ARG A 686 9.22 15.25 -9.50
C ARG A 686 9.51 16.63 -10.07
N LEU A 687 10.59 17.28 -9.62
CA LEU A 687 11.05 18.55 -10.19
C LEU A 687 11.53 18.33 -11.63
N VAL A 688 10.83 18.86 -12.63
CA VAL A 688 11.18 18.63 -14.05
C VAL A 688 11.97 19.78 -14.67
N ALA A 689 11.83 21.02 -14.18
CA ALA A 689 12.62 22.15 -14.67
C ALA A 689 12.82 23.25 -13.61
N GLU A 690 13.87 24.04 -13.80
CA GLU A 690 14.11 25.32 -13.12
C GLU A 690 14.39 26.44 -14.14
N SER A 691 13.97 27.66 -13.83
CA SER A 691 14.17 28.85 -14.66
C SER A 691 14.60 30.05 -13.80
N ALA A 692 15.68 30.70 -14.20
CA ALA A 692 16.23 31.92 -13.60
C ALA A 692 16.76 32.85 -14.69
N GLU A 693 17.01 34.12 -14.37
CA GLU A 693 17.28 35.22 -15.32
C GLU A 693 18.26 34.89 -16.46
N ASN A 694 19.28 34.06 -16.20
CA ASN A 694 20.27 33.62 -17.19
C ASN A 694 20.51 32.09 -17.20
N ARG A 695 19.59 31.29 -16.65
CA ARG A 695 19.74 29.82 -16.55
C ARG A 695 18.39 29.12 -16.66
N TYR A 696 18.29 28.17 -17.57
CA TYR A 696 17.17 27.24 -17.65
C TYR A 696 17.72 25.82 -17.62
N ARG A 697 17.13 24.94 -16.80
CA ARG A 697 17.51 23.53 -16.75
C ARG A 697 16.29 22.63 -16.70
N SER A 698 16.42 21.44 -17.29
CA SER A 698 15.44 20.36 -17.15
C SER A 698 16.09 19.12 -16.54
N TYR A 699 15.35 18.37 -15.72
CA TYR A 699 15.78 17.13 -15.09
C TYR A 699 14.99 15.94 -15.65
N ILE A 700 15.71 15.00 -16.26
CA ILE A 700 15.15 13.78 -16.84
C ILE A 700 15.45 12.63 -15.88
N TYR A 701 14.45 11.83 -15.55
CA TYR A 701 14.56 10.70 -14.61
C TYR A 701 14.42 9.35 -15.32
N GLU A 702 14.92 8.29 -14.70
CA GLU A 702 14.58 6.92 -15.09
C GLU A 702 13.05 6.73 -14.93
N PRO A 703 12.34 6.18 -15.93
CA PRO A 703 10.87 6.06 -15.90
C PRO A 703 10.33 5.45 -14.61
N GLY A 704 9.29 6.07 -14.04
CA GLY A 704 8.67 5.62 -12.78
C GLY A 704 9.49 5.87 -11.50
N THR A 705 10.67 6.48 -11.56
CA THR A 705 11.54 6.68 -10.38
C THR A 705 11.91 8.15 -10.12
N PHE A 706 12.60 8.38 -8.99
CA PHE A 706 13.29 9.64 -8.64
C PHE A 706 14.79 9.60 -8.96
N ARG A 707 15.29 8.60 -9.70
CA ARG A 707 16.70 8.47 -10.10
C ARG A 707 16.97 9.37 -11.31
N PRO A 708 17.85 10.38 -11.21
CA PRO A 708 18.09 11.29 -12.31
C PRO A 708 18.97 10.62 -13.38
N LEU A 709 18.54 10.70 -14.63
CA LEU A 709 19.17 10.07 -15.80
C LEU A 709 20.03 11.07 -16.59
N ALA A 710 19.50 12.28 -16.79
CA ALA A 710 20.19 13.39 -17.45
C ALA A 710 19.70 14.75 -16.93
N MET A 711 20.56 15.77 -17.03
CA MET A 711 20.21 17.18 -16.88
C MET A 711 20.37 17.85 -18.25
N LEU A 712 19.43 18.70 -18.63
CA LEU A 712 19.57 19.60 -19.78
C LEU A 712 19.93 21.00 -19.25
N ASP A 713 20.93 21.65 -19.83
CA ASP A 713 21.25 23.06 -19.56
C ASP A 713 20.98 23.88 -20.83
N GLY A 714 20.21 24.97 -20.70
CA GLY A 714 19.74 25.80 -21.80
C GLY A 714 18.27 25.57 -22.18
N GLU A 715 17.62 26.65 -22.61
CA GLU A 715 16.18 26.68 -22.89
C GLU A 715 15.83 26.29 -24.34
N GLY A 716 15.00 25.26 -24.51
CA GLY A 716 14.36 24.90 -25.77
C GLY A 716 15.20 24.00 -26.67
N PRO A 717 14.59 23.39 -27.68
CA PRO A 717 15.13 22.23 -28.41
C PRO A 717 16.41 22.48 -29.23
N ARG A 718 16.86 23.74 -29.33
CA ARG A 718 18.10 24.13 -30.02
C ARG A 718 19.25 24.53 -29.09
N LYS A 719 18.98 24.73 -27.79
CA LYS A 719 19.98 25.13 -26.79
C LYS A 719 20.19 24.09 -25.70
N ALA A 720 19.13 23.32 -25.38
CA ALA A 720 19.15 22.28 -24.37
C ALA A 720 20.29 21.26 -24.61
N THR A 721 21.35 21.38 -23.82
CA THR A 721 22.57 20.57 -23.91
C THR A 721 22.52 19.47 -22.85
N PRO A 722 22.61 18.18 -23.22
CA PRO A 722 22.47 17.08 -22.28
C PRO A 722 23.77 16.77 -21.52
N PHE A 723 23.62 16.54 -20.22
CA PHE A 723 24.63 16.03 -19.31
C PHE A 723 24.10 14.80 -18.58
N TYR A 724 24.93 13.79 -18.37
CA TYR A 724 24.52 12.45 -17.99
C TYR A 724 24.94 12.09 -16.56
N TYR A 725 23.97 11.69 -15.74
CA TYR A 725 24.24 11.31 -14.37
C TYR A 725 24.81 9.89 -14.28
N GLN A 726 25.88 9.73 -13.49
CA GLN A 726 26.40 8.44 -13.04
C GLN A 726 26.04 8.30 -11.56
N LEU A 727 25.28 7.26 -11.23
CA LEU A 727 24.67 7.09 -9.91
C LEU A 727 25.42 6.04 -9.04
N ASP A 728 25.14 6.02 -7.75
CA ASP A 728 25.45 4.89 -6.87
C ASP A 728 24.27 3.91 -6.72
N HIS A 729 24.40 2.93 -5.82
CA HIS A 729 23.40 1.91 -5.55
C HIS A 729 22.06 2.47 -5.01
N LEU A 730 22.07 3.65 -4.39
CA LEU A 730 20.87 4.37 -3.94
C LEU A 730 20.24 5.23 -5.05
N GLY A 731 20.90 5.38 -6.20
CA GLY A 731 20.49 6.36 -7.21
C GLY A 731 20.97 7.78 -6.93
N THR A 732 21.97 7.97 -6.07
CA THR A 732 22.54 9.30 -5.77
C THR A 732 23.50 9.72 -6.90
N PRO A 733 23.42 10.96 -7.44
CA PRO A 733 24.42 11.52 -8.34
C PRO A 733 25.84 11.44 -7.75
N GLN A 734 26.74 10.72 -8.41
CA GLN A 734 28.14 10.62 -8.03
C GLN A 734 29.04 11.44 -8.98
N GLU A 735 28.73 11.40 -10.28
CA GLU A 735 29.33 12.21 -11.33
C GLU A 735 28.26 12.72 -12.29
N LEU A 736 28.55 13.84 -12.97
CA LEU A 736 27.80 14.35 -14.13
C LEU A 736 28.78 14.54 -15.28
N THR A 737 28.49 13.93 -16.43
CA THR A 737 29.38 13.89 -17.60
C THR A 737 28.76 14.57 -18.82
N ASP A 738 29.59 15.13 -19.71
CA ASP A 738 29.15 15.62 -21.01
C ASP A 738 28.93 14.47 -22.02
N TYR A 739 28.66 14.80 -23.29
CA TYR A 739 28.58 13.82 -24.38
C TYR A 739 29.90 13.08 -24.64
N SER A 740 31.05 13.77 -24.53
CA SER A 740 32.36 13.15 -24.76
C SER A 740 32.80 12.20 -23.64
N GLY A 741 32.14 12.23 -22.48
CA GLY A 741 32.49 11.45 -21.29
C GLY A 741 33.45 12.18 -20.33
N GLU A 742 33.71 13.46 -20.55
CA GLU A 742 34.38 14.34 -19.60
C GLU A 742 33.48 14.57 -18.38
N ILE A 743 34.06 14.49 -17.19
CA ILE A 743 33.35 14.69 -15.92
C ILE A 743 33.40 16.18 -15.60
N LEU A 744 32.25 16.84 -15.61
CA LEU A 744 32.10 18.27 -15.31
C LEU A 744 31.70 18.54 -13.85
N TRP A 745 31.19 17.52 -13.15
CA TRP A 745 30.91 17.59 -11.72
C TRP A 745 31.12 16.22 -11.07
N SER A 746 31.73 16.18 -9.88
CA SER A 746 32.04 14.95 -9.14
C SER A 746 32.06 15.23 -7.64
N ALA A 747 31.22 14.51 -6.88
CA ALA A 747 31.00 14.76 -5.46
C ALA A 747 31.40 13.59 -4.55
N LYS A 748 31.96 13.89 -3.38
CA LYS A 748 32.17 12.93 -2.29
C LYS A 748 31.16 13.21 -1.18
N TYR A 749 30.37 12.20 -0.83
CA TYR A 749 29.31 12.30 0.17
C TYR A 749 29.69 11.67 1.52
N ARG A 750 29.27 12.35 2.58
CA ARG A 750 29.05 11.79 3.93
C ARG A 750 27.80 10.91 3.94
N ALA A 751 27.70 10.00 4.90
CA ALA A 751 26.61 9.02 4.95
C ALA A 751 25.21 9.63 5.02
N TYR A 752 25.04 10.78 5.70
CA TYR A 752 23.76 11.51 5.78
C TYR A 752 23.58 12.57 4.69
N GLY A 753 24.27 12.44 3.54
CA GLY A 753 24.02 13.25 2.33
C GLY A 753 24.77 14.57 2.24
N ASN A 754 25.48 14.99 3.29
CA ASN A 754 26.38 16.15 3.26
C ASN A 754 27.51 15.94 2.23
N LEU A 755 27.90 17.01 1.53
CA LEU A 755 29.12 16.98 0.72
C LEU A 755 30.35 17.05 1.64
N ALA A 756 31.25 16.07 1.50
CA ALA A 756 32.58 16.07 2.10
C ALA A 756 33.58 16.86 1.24
N ALA A 757 33.48 16.73 -0.08
CA ALA A 757 34.27 17.48 -1.06
C ALA A 757 33.59 17.46 -2.45
N LEU A 758 33.92 18.45 -3.28
CA LEU A 758 33.75 18.38 -4.73
C LEU A 758 35.13 18.12 -5.35
N ASP A 759 35.25 17.06 -6.14
CA ASP A 759 36.47 16.74 -6.89
C ASP A 759 36.52 17.49 -8.24
N VAL A 760 35.35 17.81 -8.80
CA VAL A 760 35.16 18.63 -10.02
C VAL A 760 33.88 19.44 -9.86
N ALA A 761 33.88 20.70 -10.33
CA ALA A 761 32.77 21.64 -10.21
C ALA A 761 32.70 22.64 -11.39
N GLU A 762 32.93 22.17 -12.62
CA GLU A 762 32.79 22.98 -13.85
C GLU A 762 31.31 23.30 -14.17
N ILE A 763 30.40 22.42 -13.74
CA ILE A 763 28.95 22.65 -13.79
C ILE A 763 28.33 22.46 -12.40
N ASP A 764 27.37 23.32 -12.05
CA ASP A 764 26.59 23.19 -10.82
C ASP A 764 25.51 22.11 -10.96
N ASN A 765 25.34 21.28 -9.92
CA ASN A 765 24.28 20.27 -9.81
C ASN A 765 23.61 20.36 -8.42
N PRO A 766 22.31 20.70 -8.34
CA PRO A 766 21.59 20.79 -7.07
C PRO A 766 21.03 19.44 -6.59
N LEU A 767 20.89 18.41 -7.42
CA LEU A 767 20.29 17.14 -6.99
C LEU A 767 21.17 16.38 -5.99
N ARG A 768 20.56 15.78 -4.96
CA ARG A 768 21.24 15.04 -3.87
C ARG A 768 20.72 13.60 -3.81
N PHE A 769 20.29 13.08 -2.65
CA PHE A 769 19.56 11.82 -2.63
C PHE A 769 18.28 11.93 -3.48
N GLN A 770 17.68 10.80 -3.86
CA GLN A 770 16.43 10.79 -4.61
C GLN A 770 15.39 11.71 -3.95
N GLY A 771 14.76 12.59 -4.73
CA GLY A 771 13.79 13.60 -4.26
C GLY A 771 14.38 14.92 -3.72
N GLN A 772 15.69 14.99 -3.47
CA GLN A 772 16.31 16.14 -2.79
C GLN A 772 16.96 17.16 -3.75
N TYR A 773 16.60 18.43 -3.54
CA TYR A 773 17.22 19.60 -4.17
C TYR A 773 18.03 20.40 -3.13
N PHE A 774 19.31 20.68 -3.41
CA PHE A 774 20.20 21.42 -2.53
C PHE A 774 20.05 22.94 -2.67
N ASP A 775 19.73 23.61 -1.57
CA ASP A 775 19.70 25.06 -1.46
C ASP A 775 21.02 25.58 -0.89
N ALA A 776 21.93 26.00 -1.77
CA ALA A 776 23.27 26.47 -1.43
C ALA A 776 23.27 27.64 -0.43
N GLU A 777 22.22 28.46 -0.43
CA GLU A 777 22.02 29.58 0.48
C GLU A 777 21.84 29.15 1.95
N THR A 778 21.21 28.00 2.22
CA THR A 778 20.94 27.51 3.59
C THR A 778 21.73 26.26 3.95
N GLY A 779 22.25 25.53 2.97
CA GLY A 779 22.79 24.18 3.15
C GLY A 779 21.73 23.09 3.36
N LEU A 780 20.44 23.44 3.25
CA LEU A 780 19.33 22.49 3.37
C LEU A 780 19.08 21.75 2.05
N HIS A 781 18.46 20.59 2.17
CA HIS A 781 17.95 19.83 1.05
C HIS A 781 16.42 19.95 1.08
N TYR A 782 15.82 20.68 0.14
CA TYR A 782 14.38 20.65 -0.08
C TYR A 782 13.99 19.24 -0.57
N ASN A 783 13.10 18.58 0.17
CA ASN A 783 12.69 17.20 -0.04
C ASN A 783 11.15 17.14 -0.08
N ARG A 784 10.60 17.70 -1.16
CA ARG A 784 9.18 17.80 -1.53
C ARG A 784 8.22 18.34 -0.45
N HIS A 785 7.89 17.58 0.60
CA HIS A 785 7.03 18.04 1.70
C HIS A 785 7.79 18.66 2.88
N ARG A 786 9.10 18.40 3.03
CA ARG A 786 9.91 18.91 4.15
C ARG A 786 11.29 19.40 3.71
N TYR A 787 11.95 20.17 4.58
CA TYR A 787 13.37 20.53 4.43
C TYR A 787 14.22 19.64 5.32
N TYR A 788 15.21 18.97 4.71
CA TYR A 788 16.16 18.08 5.36
C TYR A 788 17.46 18.83 5.64
N ASN A 789 17.98 18.71 6.86
CA ASN A 789 19.29 19.20 7.26
C ASN A 789 20.29 18.03 7.33
N PRO A 790 21.18 17.84 6.33
CA PRO A 790 22.16 16.76 6.35
C PRO A 790 23.18 16.90 7.51
N GLY A 791 23.40 18.11 8.03
CA GLY A 791 24.28 18.38 9.18
C GLY A 791 23.77 17.79 10.50
N THR A 792 22.45 17.69 10.67
CA THR A 792 21.82 17.08 11.85
C THR A 792 21.16 15.73 11.55
N GLY A 793 21.08 15.34 10.27
CA GLY A 793 20.53 14.07 9.80
C GLY A 793 19.00 13.95 9.94
N ARG A 794 18.29 15.08 9.97
CA ARG A 794 16.85 15.16 10.28
C ARG A 794 16.14 16.28 9.51
N PHE A 795 14.82 16.22 9.47
CA PHE A 795 13.96 17.28 8.95
C PHE A 795 13.81 18.44 9.95
N LEU A 796 13.50 19.63 9.44
CA LEU A 796 13.24 20.85 10.23
C LEU A 796 11.85 20.86 10.88
N THR A 797 10.90 20.11 10.32
CA THR A 797 9.50 20.06 10.72
C THR A 797 9.09 18.61 11.01
N PRO A 798 8.09 18.40 11.89
CA PRO A 798 7.54 17.07 12.11
C PRO A 798 6.87 16.55 10.83
N ASP A 799 6.79 15.23 10.71
CA ASP A 799 6.11 14.56 9.62
C ASP A 799 4.62 14.95 9.56
N PRO A 800 4.12 15.52 8.45
CA PRO A 800 2.72 15.93 8.33
C PRO A 800 1.75 14.74 8.27
N ILE A 801 2.22 13.52 7.98
CA ILE A 801 1.41 12.29 8.07
C ILE A 801 1.60 11.53 9.40
N LYS A 802 2.24 12.17 10.39
CA LYS A 802 2.24 11.76 11.81
C LYS A 802 2.76 10.32 11.98
N LEU A 803 2.01 9.43 12.64
CA LEU A 803 2.43 8.03 12.85
C LEU A 803 2.66 7.24 11.55
N ALA A 804 2.02 7.62 10.44
CA ALA A 804 2.26 6.98 9.14
C ALA A 804 3.65 7.33 8.56
N GLY A 805 4.30 8.41 9.02
CA GLY A 805 5.72 8.67 8.77
C GLY A 805 6.68 7.90 9.70
N GLY A 806 6.13 7.08 10.59
CA GLY A 806 6.82 6.36 11.65
C GLY A 806 6.97 7.14 12.96
N LEU A 807 7.42 6.44 14.00
CA LEU A 807 7.44 6.93 15.40
C LEU A 807 8.42 8.10 15.69
N ASN A 808 9.31 8.42 14.75
CA ASN A 808 10.24 9.53 14.87
C ASN A 808 10.00 10.55 13.76
N ASN A 809 9.07 11.48 14.04
CA ASN A 809 8.53 12.43 13.07
C ASN A 809 9.58 13.42 12.50
N TYR A 810 10.83 13.45 12.97
CA TYR A 810 11.90 14.29 12.41
C TYR A 810 12.97 13.48 11.66
N ARG A 811 12.95 12.14 11.72
CA ARG A 811 13.95 11.27 11.09
C ARG A 811 13.84 11.32 9.56
N TYR A 812 14.97 11.28 8.86
CA TYR A 812 14.98 11.11 7.39
C TYR A 812 14.59 9.70 6.95
N VAL A 813 15.39 8.70 7.34
CA VAL A 813 15.14 7.27 7.08
C VAL A 813 15.75 6.44 8.22
N PRO A 814 15.36 5.16 8.39
CA PRO A 814 15.98 4.27 9.37
C PRO A 814 17.49 4.06 9.17
N ASN A 815 17.95 3.92 7.92
CA ASN A 815 19.35 3.72 7.57
C ASN A 815 19.72 4.38 6.22
N PRO A 816 20.49 5.48 6.19
CA PRO A 816 20.74 6.27 4.97
C PRO A 816 21.64 5.60 3.94
N THR A 817 22.21 4.42 4.21
CA THR A 817 23.05 3.68 3.25
C THR A 817 22.26 2.68 2.41
N GLY A 818 21.01 2.37 2.80
CA GLY A 818 20.11 1.43 2.12
C GLY A 818 18.69 1.95 1.89
N TRP A 819 18.36 3.14 2.41
CA TRP A 819 17.03 3.75 2.35
C TRP A 819 17.11 5.18 1.81
N VAL A 820 16.08 5.61 1.09
CA VAL A 820 15.83 7.00 0.70
C VAL A 820 14.36 7.32 0.92
N ASP A 821 14.05 8.58 1.20
CA ASP A 821 12.69 9.12 1.26
C ASP A 821 12.57 10.27 0.24
N PRO A 822 12.05 10.04 -0.97
CA PRO A 822 12.00 11.05 -2.03
C PRO A 822 10.91 12.12 -1.86
N LEU A 823 9.96 11.91 -0.95
CA LEU A 823 8.84 12.82 -0.72
C LEU A 823 8.99 13.60 0.59
N GLY A 824 9.83 13.14 1.50
CA GLY A 824 9.89 13.67 2.84
C GLY A 824 8.68 13.27 3.67
N LEU A 825 8.18 12.04 3.53
CA LEU A 825 7.01 11.49 4.27
C LEU A 825 7.22 10.05 4.80
N SER A 826 8.36 9.40 4.50
CA SER A 826 8.80 8.08 4.99
C SER A 826 7.73 7.02 5.36
N ASP A 827 7.31 6.14 4.43
CA ASP A 827 6.78 4.81 4.82
C ASP A 827 7.11 3.62 3.87
N SER A 828 8.21 3.70 3.10
CA SER A 828 8.90 2.53 2.52
C SER A 828 10.16 2.94 1.75
N CYS A 829 11.18 2.08 1.74
CA CYS A 829 12.32 2.25 0.84
C CYS A 829 11.89 1.98 -0.61
N PRO A 830 12.22 2.84 -1.59
CA PRO A 830 12.09 2.51 -3.02
C PRO A 830 13.23 1.58 -3.48
N GLY A 831 13.22 0.35 -2.98
CA GLY A 831 14.11 -0.73 -3.39
C GLY A 831 13.58 -1.46 -4.61
N SER A 832 13.91 -0.96 -5.82
CA SER A 832 13.79 -1.65 -7.12
C SER A 832 12.52 -2.50 -7.36
N GLY A 833 11.36 -2.06 -6.85
CA GLY A 833 10.13 -2.84 -6.81
C GLY A 833 9.00 -2.16 -6.03
N SER A 834 9.35 -1.23 -5.13
CA SER A 834 8.41 -0.27 -4.55
C SER A 834 8.18 0.89 -5.52
N THR A 835 6.96 0.96 -6.05
CA THR A 835 6.39 2.20 -6.58
C THR A 835 6.41 3.30 -5.50
N PRO A 836 6.46 4.59 -5.85
CA PRO A 836 6.16 5.68 -4.90
C PRO A 836 4.79 5.47 -4.23
N PRO A 837 4.46 6.15 -3.11
CA PRO A 837 3.13 6.02 -2.51
C PRO A 837 2.09 6.36 -3.57
N ASN A 838 1.36 5.33 -3.96
CA ASN A 838 0.34 5.46 -4.96
C ASN A 838 -0.82 6.23 -4.32
N ASN A 839 -1.32 7.25 -5.03
CA ASN A 839 -2.75 7.56 -4.94
C ASN A 839 -3.50 6.23 -5.05
N SER A 840 -4.58 6.06 -4.28
CA SER A 840 -5.15 4.78 -3.82
C SER A 840 -5.55 3.71 -4.87
N ALA A 841 -5.25 3.94 -6.14
CA ALA A 841 -5.53 3.09 -7.29
C ALA A 841 -4.71 1.80 -7.38
N ASN A 842 -3.43 1.80 -7.00
CA ASN A 842 -2.55 0.66 -7.26
C ASN A 842 -2.52 -0.36 -6.10
N ALA A 843 -3.60 -1.14 -5.97
CA ALA A 843 -3.36 -2.55 -5.71
C ALA A 843 -2.85 -3.17 -7.02
N THR A 844 -1.66 -3.76 -7.04
CA THR A 844 -1.17 -4.40 -8.27
C THR A 844 -2.11 -5.54 -8.65
N LYS A 845 -2.66 -5.51 -9.87
CA LYS A 845 -3.52 -6.57 -10.40
C LYS A 845 -2.74 -7.88 -10.36
N PRO A 846 -3.22 -8.93 -9.67
CA PRO A 846 -2.58 -10.24 -9.74
C PRO A 846 -2.41 -10.68 -11.21
N ASP A 847 -1.20 -11.08 -11.60
CA ASP A 847 -0.85 -11.36 -13.00
C ASP A 847 -1.81 -12.35 -13.68
N ARG A 848 -2.24 -13.36 -12.91
CA ARG A 848 -3.21 -14.42 -13.25
C ARG A 848 -4.64 -13.95 -13.56
N ILE A 849 -5.04 -12.74 -13.14
CA ILE A 849 -6.38 -12.20 -13.42
C ILE A 849 -6.35 -11.51 -14.79
N PRO A 850 -7.11 -11.98 -15.79
CA PRO A 850 -6.85 -11.62 -17.19
C PRO A 850 -7.51 -10.30 -17.64
N MET A 851 -7.40 -9.25 -16.84
CA MET A 851 -7.79 -7.87 -17.19
C MET A 851 -6.56 -6.94 -17.29
N SER A 852 -6.71 -5.70 -17.76
CA SER A 852 -5.62 -4.72 -17.72
C SER A 852 -5.43 -4.14 -16.30
N GLN A 853 -4.22 -3.66 -15.97
CA GLN A 853 -3.96 -2.98 -14.70
C GLN A 853 -4.90 -1.77 -14.53
N ALA A 854 -5.00 -0.91 -15.54
CA ALA A 854 -5.92 0.24 -15.52
C ALA A 854 -7.39 -0.12 -15.28
N LYS A 855 -7.89 -1.25 -15.82
CA LYS A 855 -9.27 -1.71 -15.56
C LYS A 855 -9.41 -2.28 -14.15
N TYR A 856 -8.37 -2.93 -13.63
CA TYR A 856 -8.34 -3.42 -12.26
C TYR A 856 -8.35 -2.25 -11.27
N ASP A 857 -7.53 -1.23 -11.52
CA ASP A 857 -7.47 0.02 -10.77
C ASP A 857 -8.83 0.72 -10.79
N GLU A 858 -9.45 0.86 -11.97
CA GLU A 858 -10.81 1.41 -12.11
C GLU A 858 -11.80 0.68 -11.19
N VAL A 859 -11.84 -0.66 -11.25
CA VAL A 859 -12.85 -1.44 -10.52
C VAL A 859 -12.57 -1.54 -9.02
N ILE A 860 -11.31 -1.56 -8.58
CA ILE A 860 -10.99 -1.62 -7.15
C ILE A 860 -11.18 -0.26 -6.45
N ASN A 861 -10.97 0.85 -7.16
CA ASN A 861 -11.26 2.21 -6.70
C ASN A 861 -12.76 2.53 -6.60
N LEU A 862 -13.60 1.85 -7.39
CA LEU A 862 -15.06 1.99 -7.24
C LEU A 862 -15.48 1.50 -5.86
N GLU A 863 -16.28 2.31 -5.18
CA GLU A 863 -16.89 1.94 -3.91
C GLU A 863 -17.75 0.67 -4.05
N ARG A 864 -17.93 -0.05 -2.95
CA ARG A 864 -18.63 -1.35 -2.90
C ARG A 864 -20.12 -1.32 -3.33
N GLY A 865 -20.73 -0.15 -3.52
CA GLY A 865 -22.01 -0.07 -4.24
C GLY A 865 -21.83 0.03 -5.76
N ASN A 866 -20.84 0.82 -6.18
CA ASN A 866 -20.70 1.34 -7.53
C ASN A 866 -19.96 0.38 -8.48
N ARG A 867 -19.58 -0.82 -8.04
CA ARG A 867 -18.79 -1.76 -8.86
C ARG A 867 -19.66 -2.44 -9.91
N PRO A 868 -19.12 -2.74 -11.11
CA PRO A 868 -19.91 -3.29 -12.21
C PRO A 868 -20.46 -4.68 -11.83
N THR A 869 -21.79 -4.87 -11.71
CA THR A 869 -22.33 -6.09 -11.08
C THR A 869 -22.24 -7.34 -11.95
N ASP A 870 -22.14 -7.22 -13.27
CA ASP A 870 -21.68 -8.37 -14.05
C ASP A 870 -20.17 -8.23 -14.23
N THR A 871 -19.45 -9.15 -13.62
CA THR A 871 -17.99 -9.21 -13.72
C THR A 871 -17.46 -9.32 -15.14
N ARG A 872 -18.28 -9.80 -16.08
CA ARG A 872 -18.01 -9.78 -17.52
C ARG A 872 -17.78 -8.35 -18.06
N GLU A 873 -18.15 -7.30 -17.31
CA GLU A 873 -17.91 -5.87 -17.56
C GLU A 873 -16.45 -5.43 -17.45
N TYR A 874 -15.59 -6.28 -16.90
CA TYR A 874 -14.17 -6.00 -16.78
C TYR A 874 -13.29 -7.25 -16.83
N LEU A 875 -13.89 -8.43 -16.70
CA LEU A 875 -13.23 -9.71 -16.81
C LEU A 875 -13.55 -10.41 -18.12
N PRO A 876 -12.57 -11.23 -18.55
CA PRO A 876 -12.80 -12.29 -19.51
C PRO A 876 -13.98 -13.19 -19.09
N GLU A 877 -14.85 -13.53 -20.02
CA GLU A 877 -16.07 -14.28 -19.74
C GLU A 877 -15.95 -15.71 -19.23
N GLN A 878 -14.85 -16.47 -19.42
CA GLN A 878 -14.58 -17.91 -19.17
C GLN A 878 -13.74 -17.85 -17.91
N TYR A 879 -12.80 -16.91 -17.87
CA TYR A 879 -12.37 -16.43 -16.62
C TYR A 879 -13.57 -16.15 -15.71
N VAL A 880 -14.73 -15.64 -16.20
CA VAL A 880 -16.02 -15.77 -15.50
C VAL A 880 -16.66 -17.18 -15.61
N THR A 881 -16.76 -17.80 -16.79
CA THR A 881 -17.67 -18.92 -17.08
C THR A 881 -17.01 -20.29 -16.95
N MET A 882 -15.72 -20.50 -17.27
CA MET A 882 -14.90 -21.59 -16.72
C MET A 882 -14.68 -21.48 -15.22
N HIS A 883 -14.68 -20.28 -14.65
CA HIS A 883 -14.66 -20.15 -13.19
C HIS A 883 -16.00 -20.64 -12.63
N GLU A 884 -17.12 -20.10 -13.09
CA GLU A 884 -18.47 -20.62 -12.80
C GLU A 884 -18.59 -22.12 -13.11
N GLU A 885 -17.96 -22.63 -14.18
CA GLU A 885 -17.94 -24.05 -14.57
C GLU A 885 -17.06 -24.88 -13.62
N ALA A 886 -15.92 -24.37 -13.19
CA ALA A 886 -15.07 -25.03 -12.20
C ALA A 886 -15.82 -25.19 -10.88
N PHE A 887 -16.56 -24.16 -10.47
CA PHE A 887 -17.47 -24.22 -9.33
C PHE A 887 -18.70 -25.10 -9.59
N ARG A 888 -19.21 -25.18 -10.83
CA ARG A 888 -20.30 -26.09 -11.20
C ARG A 888 -19.86 -27.57 -11.17
N GLN A 889 -18.64 -27.85 -11.63
CA GLN A 889 -18.04 -29.19 -11.72
C GLN A 889 -17.47 -29.70 -10.40
N GLN A 890 -16.89 -28.84 -9.58
CA GLN A 890 -16.34 -29.21 -8.27
C GLN A 890 -17.36 -28.99 -7.14
N GLY A 891 -18.34 -28.11 -7.34
CA GLY A 891 -19.08 -27.47 -6.27
C GLY A 891 -18.36 -26.19 -5.80
N GLY A 892 -18.96 -25.51 -4.82
CA GLY A 892 -18.31 -24.48 -4.02
C GLY A 892 -17.95 -25.04 -2.65
N SER A 893 -16.96 -24.46 -2.00
CA SER A 893 -16.55 -24.80 -0.64
C SER A 893 -16.31 -23.51 0.11
N PHE A 894 -16.76 -23.39 1.34
CA PHE A 894 -16.67 -22.12 2.02
C PHE A 894 -16.49 -22.26 3.51
N VAL A 895 -15.73 -21.32 4.05
CA VAL A 895 -15.59 -21.18 5.49
C VAL A 895 -16.88 -20.54 6.03
N VAL A 896 -17.44 -21.24 7.00
CA VAL A 896 -18.54 -20.80 7.85
C VAL A 896 -17.99 -20.68 9.24
N ILE A 897 -18.36 -19.59 9.90
CA ILE A 897 -17.84 -19.18 11.19
C ILE A 897 -19.08 -19.06 12.06
N ASP A 898 -19.18 -19.84 13.14
CA ASP A 898 -20.40 -19.88 13.96
C ASP A 898 -20.83 -18.51 14.45
N GLU A 899 -19.93 -17.67 14.92
CA GLU A 899 -20.21 -16.28 15.28
C GLU A 899 -20.87 -15.52 14.11
N TRP A 900 -20.48 -15.76 12.85
CA TRP A 900 -21.10 -15.11 11.68
C TRP A 900 -22.48 -15.67 11.31
N ILE A 901 -22.88 -16.80 11.91
CA ILE A 901 -24.16 -17.47 11.63
C ILE A 901 -25.10 -17.28 12.79
N GLU A 902 -24.63 -17.57 13.99
CA GLU A 902 -25.35 -17.52 15.26
C GLU A 902 -25.48 -16.08 15.76
N LEU A 903 -24.48 -15.21 15.56
CA LEU A 903 -24.60 -13.75 15.80
C LEU A 903 -25.02 -12.97 14.54
N SER A 904 -25.41 -13.66 13.47
CA SER A 904 -25.96 -13.01 12.28
C SER A 904 -27.27 -12.31 12.64
N SER A 905 -27.44 -11.06 12.20
CA SER A 905 -28.75 -10.39 12.24
C SER A 905 -29.77 -11.01 11.26
N TYR A 906 -29.34 -11.98 10.45
CA TYR A 906 -30.10 -12.59 9.37
C TYR A 906 -30.22 -14.10 9.57
N PRO A 907 -31.44 -14.68 9.44
CA PRO A 907 -31.62 -16.12 9.50
C PRO A 907 -31.15 -16.83 8.23
N THR A 908 -30.74 -16.13 7.18
CA THR A 908 -30.24 -16.70 5.93
C THR A 908 -28.86 -16.17 5.63
N PHE A 909 -28.08 -16.90 4.81
CA PHE A 909 -26.84 -16.31 4.28
C PHE A 909 -27.13 -15.01 3.53
N PRO A 910 -26.19 -14.06 3.51
CA PRO A 910 -26.30 -12.92 2.60
C PRO A 910 -26.44 -13.42 1.15
N PRO A 911 -27.23 -12.75 0.29
CA PRO A 911 -27.25 -13.03 -1.14
C PRO A 911 -25.84 -12.95 -1.71
N ARG A 912 -25.51 -13.83 -2.67
CA ARG A 912 -24.20 -13.89 -3.31
C ARG A 912 -23.05 -14.15 -2.31
N LYS A 913 -23.23 -15.05 -1.34
CA LYS A 913 -22.17 -15.37 -0.36
C LYS A 913 -20.91 -15.86 -1.08
N PHE A 914 -19.74 -15.34 -0.68
CA PHE A 914 -18.44 -15.82 -1.15
C PHE A 914 -18.22 -17.29 -0.81
N VAL A 915 -17.80 -18.08 -1.80
CA VAL A 915 -17.39 -19.48 -1.68
C VAL A 915 -16.15 -19.73 -2.53
N GLY A 916 -15.16 -20.48 -2.05
CA GLY A 916 -13.97 -20.85 -2.82
C GLY A 916 -14.08 -22.21 -3.52
N LEU A 917 -13.20 -22.53 -4.48
CA LEU A 917 -13.23 -23.85 -5.13
C LEU A 917 -12.88 -24.95 -4.12
N PRO A 918 -13.62 -26.08 -4.00
CA PRO A 918 -13.28 -27.17 -3.08
C PRO A 918 -11.83 -27.66 -3.17
N SER A 919 -11.25 -27.78 -4.36
CA SER A 919 -9.85 -28.20 -4.50
C SER A 919 -8.82 -27.13 -4.07
N GLU A 920 -9.20 -25.87 -3.95
CA GLU A 920 -8.34 -24.76 -3.51
C GLU A 920 -8.60 -24.39 -2.07
N MET A 921 -9.87 -24.35 -1.66
CA MET A 921 -10.29 -24.34 -0.27
C MET A 921 -9.69 -25.51 0.49
N ASN A 922 -9.60 -26.72 -0.06
CA ASN A 922 -8.85 -27.82 0.58
C ASN A 922 -7.34 -27.54 0.69
N LYS A 923 -6.74 -26.72 -0.20
CA LYS A 923 -5.35 -26.26 -0.05
C LYS A 923 -5.24 -25.16 1.01
N VAL A 924 -6.22 -24.27 1.11
CA VAL A 924 -6.28 -23.21 2.14
C VAL A 924 -6.57 -23.80 3.52
N VAL A 925 -7.47 -24.76 3.61
CA VAL A 925 -7.74 -25.60 4.77
C VAL A 925 -6.54 -26.48 5.08
N ALA A 926 -5.81 -27.01 4.10
CA ALA A 926 -4.52 -27.65 4.39
C ALA A 926 -3.52 -26.63 4.94
N LYS A 927 -3.41 -25.41 4.37
CA LYS A 927 -2.65 -24.29 4.94
C LYS A 927 -3.11 -23.93 6.35
N TYR A 928 -4.38 -24.09 6.70
CA TYR A 928 -4.97 -23.69 7.98
C TYR A 928 -4.98 -24.78 9.08
N LYS A 929 -5.45 -26.00 8.78
CA LYS A 929 -5.43 -27.18 9.68
C LYS A 929 -4.03 -27.58 10.06
N ALA A 930 -3.14 -27.34 9.11
CA ALA A 930 -1.80 -27.07 9.48
C ALA A 930 -1.79 -25.75 10.28
N SER A 931 -1.70 -24.51 9.71
CA SER A 931 -1.44 -23.15 10.33
C SER A 931 -1.40 -22.97 11.87
N GLY A 932 -2.30 -23.67 12.52
CA GLY A 932 -2.37 -23.97 13.92
C GLY A 932 -3.81 -24.30 14.32
N GLY A 933 -4.72 -24.44 13.35
CA GLY A 933 -5.97 -23.73 13.52
C GLY A 933 -5.77 -22.21 13.61
N ASN A 934 -4.62 -21.66 13.18
CA ASN A 934 -4.43 -20.22 13.05
C ASN A 934 -5.32 -19.69 11.93
N TRP A 935 -6.51 -19.28 12.33
CA TRP A 935 -7.51 -18.59 11.52
C TRP A 935 -6.95 -17.42 10.71
N GLU A 936 -5.84 -16.77 11.09
CA GLU A 936 -5.21 -15.70 10.30
C GLU A 936 -4.75 -16.21 8.94
N VAL A 937 -4.48 -17.52 8.81
CA VAL A 937 -4.21 -18.13 7.52
C VAL A 937 -5.50 -18.24 6.70
N LEU A 938 -6.66 -18.53 7.30
CA LEU A 938 -7.94 -18.37 6.58
C LEU A 938 -8.22 -16.89 6.28
N ASN A 939 -7.95 -15.97 7.20
CA ASN A 939 -8.17 -14.52 7.02
C ASN A 939 -7.29 -13.94 5.90
N ARG A 940 -6.02 -14.37 5.81
CA ARG A 940 -5.06 -13.94 4.79
C ARG A 940 -5.25 -14.67 3.45
N GLU A 941 -5.69 -15.93 3.47
CA GLU A 941 -5.88 -16.71 2.24
C GLU A 941 -7.28 -16.54 1.64
N LEU A 942 -8.29 -16.22 2.45
CA LEU A 942 -9.70 -16.03 2.10
C LEU A 942 -10.23 -14.61 2.38
N ASN A 943 -9.33 -13.66 2.66
CA ASN A 943 -9.67 -12.23 2.77
C ASN A 943 -10.84 -11.92 3.74
N LEU A 944 -10.95 -12.67 4.86
CA LEU A 944 -12.15 -12.71 5.72
C LEU A 944 -12.45 -11.38 6.47
N GLY A 945 -11.59 -10.36 6.36
CA GLY A 945 -11.86 -8.97 6.77
C GLY A 945 -11.97 -8.73 8.27
N THR A 946 -11.58 -9.71 9.08
CA THR A 946 -11.83 -9.75 10.52
C THR A 946 -10.53 -9.66 11.34
N LYS A 947 -10.64 -9.15 12.57
CA LYS A 947 -9.52 -8.90 13.47
C LYS A 947 -9.19 -10.11 14.36
N ASP A 948 -10.18 -10.93 14.71
CA ASP A 948 -10.00 -12.20 15.42
C ASP A 948 -11.06 -13.21 14.96
N LEU A 949 -10.64 -14.45 14.69
CA LEU A 949 -11.51 -15.63 14.50
C LEU A 949 -10.96 -16.84 15.24
N SER A 950 -10.03 -16.62 16.16
CA SER A 950 -9.50 -17.70 16.97
C SER A 950 -10.66 -18.34 17.76
N ASN A 951 -11.77 -17.63 18.03
CA ASN A 951 -12.85 -17.98 18.99
C ASN A 951 -14.26 -18.12 18.39
N SER A 952 -14.37 -18.27 17.07
CA SER A 952 -15.54 -18.81 16.38
C SER A 952 -15.31 -20.22 15.79
N ARG A 953 -16.19 -21.21 16.04
CA ARG A 953 -16.18 -22.52 15.35
C ARG A 953 -16.17 -22.32 13.85
N ILE A 954 -15.09 -22.77 13.23
CA ILE A 954 -14.90 -22.65 11.79
C ILE A 954 -15.27 -24.00 11.18
N TYR A 955 -16.13 -24.00 10.17
CA TYR A 955 -16.52 -25.15 9.39
C TYR A 955 -16.19 -24.90 7.92
N LEU A 956 -15.66 -25.92 7.25
CA LEU A 956 -15.63 -25.95 5.80
C LEU A 956 -16.92 -26.63 5.35
N VAL A 957 -17.77 -25.91 4.63
CA VAL A 957 -18.98 -26.48 4.03
C VAL A 957 -18.73 -26.68 2.55
N ASN A 958 -18.86 -27.92 2.08
CA ASN A 958 -18.75 -28.28 0.68
C ASN A 958 -20.15 -28.42 0.07
N ILE A 959 -20.39 -27.66 -0.98
CA ILE A 959 -21.57 -27.76 -1.82
C ILE A 959 -21.25 -28.81 -2.89
N LYS A 960 -22.19 -29.71 -3.18
CA LYS A 960 -21.98 -30.71 -4.23
C LYS A 960 -21.95 -30.08 -5.63
N PRO A 961 -21.20 -30.66 -6.58
CA PRO A 961 -21.31 -30.31 -7.99
C PRO A 961 -22.77 -30.34 -8.45
N ASN A 962 -23.18 -29.32 -9.23
CA ASN A 962 -24.55 -29.16 -9.73
C ASN A 962 -25.68 -29.20 -8.68
N ASP A 963 -25.43 -28.79 -7.42
CA ASP A 963 -26.51 -28.60 -6.45
C ASP A 963 -27.54 -27.59 -6.99
N PRO A 964 -28.80 -28.01 -7.25
CA PRO A 964 -29.77 -27.20 -7.98
C PRO A 964 -30.29 -25.99 -7.19
N ARG A 965 -29.93 -25.87 -5.91
CA ARG A 965 -30.26 -24.71 -5.08
C ARG A 965 -29.46 -23.47 -5.46
N PHE A 966 -28.29 -23.65 -6.08
CA PHE A 966 -27.32 -22.59 -6.29
C PHE A 966 -26.93 -22.41 -7.75
N LYS A 967 -26.48 -21.19 -8.05
CA LYS A 967 -25.56 -20.93 -9.16
C LYS A 967 -24.31 -20.28 -8.60
N TYR A 968 -23.22 -20.43 -9.32
CA TYR A 968 -21.98 -19.72 -9.06
C TYR A 968 -21.87 -18.63 -10.10
N GLU A 969 -21.42 -17.45 -9.68
CA GLU A 969 -21.03 -16.31 -10.52
C GLU A 969 -19.69 -15.80 -10.00
N ILE A 970 -18.88 -15.09 -10.80
CA ILE A 970 -17.74 -14.38 -10.19
C ILE A 970 -18.27 -13.28 -9.23
N PRO A 971 -17.61 -13.03 -8.08
CA PRO A 971 -17.91 -11.92 -7.21
C PRO A 971 -17.58 -10.59 -7.88
N ASN A 972 -18.57 -9.71 -7.93
CA ASN A 972 -18.49 -8.40 -8.57
C ASN A 972 -17.96 -7.29 -7.66
N GLY A 973 -17.75 -7.62 -6.38
CA GLY A 973 -17.23 -6.70 -5.38
C GLY A 973 -18.30 -5.88 -4.69
N ASN A 974 -19.58 -6.13 -4.96
CA ASN A 974 -20.72 -5.57 -4.23
C ASN A 974 -21.22 -6.51 -3.12
N GLU A 975 -20.80 -7.79 -3.13
CA GLU A 975 -21.19 -8.82 -2.16
C GLU A 975 -20.76 -8.48 -0.71
N ALA A 976 -21.47 -9.03 0.29
CA ALA A 976 -21.31 -8.67 1.72
C ALA A 976 -19.86 -8.65 2.25
N GLY A 977 -19.00 -9.59 1.80
CA GLY A 977 -17.59 -9.71 2.21
C GLY A 977 -16.58 -8.93 1.35
N ALA A 978 -17.02 -8.06 0.43
CA ALA A 978 -16.14 -7.45 -0.57
C ALA A 978 -15.38 -6.19 -0.08
N TYR A 979 -14.61 -6.32 1.01
CA TYR A 979 -14.04 -5.17 1.73
C TYR A 979 -13.11 -4.29 0.85
N PRO A 980 -13.13 -2.94 0.97
CA PRO A 980 -12.47 -2.00 0.03
C PRO A 980 -10.94 -2.08 -0.11
N LYS A 981 -10.26 -2.95 0.63
CA LYS A 981 -8.82 -3.21 0.49
C LYS A 981 -8.47 -4.70 0.40
N GLU A 982 -9.44 -5.59 0.58
CA GLU A 982 -9.22 -7.05 0.59
C GLU A 982 -9.78 -7.74 -0.65
N TRP A 983 -10.94 -7.31 -1.14
CA TRP A 983 -11.52 -7.82 -2.37
C TRP A 983 -10.68 -7.46 -3.60
N VAL A 984 -10.64 -8.37 -4.55
CA VAL A 984 -9.83 -8.30 -5.77
C VAL A 984 -10.78 -8.52 -6.96
N PRO A 985 -10.91 -7.53 -7.88
CA PRO A 985 -11.59 -7.72 -9.16
C PRO A 985 -11.03 -8.95 -9.86
N GLY A 986 -11.88 -9.97 -10.11
CA GLY A 986 -11.43 -11.27 -10.62
C GLY A 986 -11.90 -12.49 -9.85
N GLY A 987 -12.63 -12.36 -8.74
CA GLY A 987 -13.07 -13.53 -7.98
C GLY A 987 -11.91 -14.41 -7.53
N GLU A 988 -10.82 -13.80 -7.11
CA GLU A 988 -9.73 -14.52 -6.46
C GLU A 988 -9.36 -13.74 -5.22
N THR A 989 -8.88 -14.42 -4.20
CA THR A 989 -8.32 -13.73 -3.04
C THR A 989 -6.96 -13.13 -3.43
N LYS A 990 -6.42 -12.23 -2.58
CA LYS A 990 -5.04 -11.75 -2.74
C LYS A 990 -4.05 -12.91 -2.83
N SER A 991 -4.24 -13.95 -2.02
CA SER A 991 -3.38 -15.14 -2.04
C SER A 991 -3.52 -15.99 -3.31
N GLY A 992 -4.66 -15.91 -4.00
CA GLY A 992 -4.95 -16.62 -5.25
C GLY A 992 -5.83 -17.84 -5.12
N THR A 993 -6.69 -17.86 -4.10
CA THR A 993 -7.79 -18.82 -4.01
C THR A 993 -8.94 -18.31 -4.84
N LYS A 994 -9.44 -19.07 -5.80
CA LYS A 994 -10.64 -18.72 -6.57
C LYS A 994 -11.87 -18.68 -5.68
N GLU A 995 -12.65 -17.62 -5.82
CA GLU A 995 -13.89 -17.32 -5.10
C GLU A 995 -15.02 -17.03 -6.09
N ALA A 996 -16.17 -17.69 -5.90
CA ALA A 996 -17.44 -17.41 -6.55
C ALA A 996 -18.43 -16.74 -5.58
N ALA A 997 -19.30 -15.91 -6.12
CA ALA A 997 -20.55 -15.49 -5.50
C ALA A 997 -21.59 -16.61 -5.66
N LEU A 998 -22.09 -17.14 -4.54
CA LEU A 998 -23.12 -18.17 -4.51
C LEU A 998 -24.51 -17.54 -4.66
N VAL A 999 -25.04 -17.51 -5.87
CA VAL A 999 -26.41 -17.05 -6.16
C VAL A 999 -27.41 -18.10 -5.69
N GLY A 1000 -28.40 -17.71 -4.88
CA GLY A 1000 -29.26 -18.66 -4.16
C GLY A 1000 -28.79 -18.94 -2.73
N SER A 1001 -27.66 -18.37 -2.28
CA SER A 1001 -27.20 -18.47 -0.89
C SER A 1001 -28.27 -18.00 0.10
N GLU A 1002 -29.00 -16.95 -0.26
CA GLU A 1002 -30.08 -16.35 0.54
C GLU A 1002 -31.27 -17.28 0.83
N LYS A 1003 -31.32 -18.44 0.16
CA LYS A 1003 -32.33 -19.49 0.41
C LYS A 1003 -31.89 -20.48 1.49
N ILE A 1004 -30.65 -20.38 1.96
CA ILE A 1004 -30.10 -21.22 3.03
C ILE A 1004 -30.41 -20.55 4.36
N ASP A 1005 -31.62 -20.86 4.82
CA ASP A 1005 -32.13 -20.55 6.16
C ASP A 1005 -31.29 -21.31 7.19
N HIS A 1006 -30.32 -20.67 7.81
CA HIS A 1006 -29.65 -21.16 9.01
C HIS A 1006 -30.39 -20.80 10.29
N GLY A 1007 -31.26 -19.78 10.30
CA GLY A 1007 -31.97 -19.20 11.45
C GLY A 1007 -31.12 -19.13 12.70
N MET A 1008 -29.96 -18.50 12.55
CA MET A 1008 -29.00 -18.30 13.63
C MET A 1008 -28.53 -19.59 14.34
N ASP A 1009 -28.61 -20.73 13.65
CA ASP A 1009 -28.23 -22.06 14.16
C ASP A 1009 -27.27 -22.75 13.17
N MET A 1010 -26.04 -22.98 13.62
CA MET A 1010 -25.02 -23.67 12.83
C MET A 1010 -25.41 -25.13 12.52
N ASN A 1011 -26.04 -25.86 13.45
CA ASN A 1011 -26.42 -27.26 13.19
C ASN A 1011 -27.48 -27.35 12.09
N LYS A 1012 -28.45 -26.43 12.12
CA LYS A 1012 -29.43 -26.28 11.05
C LYS A 1012 -28.80 -25.86 9.72
N LEU A 1013 -27.82 -24.96 9.75
CA LEU A 1013 -27.07 -24.63 8.54
C LEU A 1013 -26.40 -25.87 7.95
N LEU A 1014 -25.61 -26.56 8.77
CA LEU A 1014 -24.85 -27.75 8.38
C LEU A 1014 -25.76 -28.90 7.94
N SER A 1015 -26.97 -29.04 8.51
CA SER A 1015 -27.97 -30.03 8.08
C SER A 1015 -28.49 -29.83 6.65
N GLN A 1016 -28.24 -28.67 6.04
CA GLN A 1016 -28.58 -28.40 4.64
C GLN A 1016 -27.46 -28.77 3.67
N PHE A 1017 -26.30 -29.26 4.15
CA PHE A 1017 -25.19 -29.67 3.31
C PHE A 1017 -24.75 -31.09 3.68
N ASP A 1018 -24.66 -31.95 2.67
CA ASP A 1018 -24.30 -33.36 2.86
C ASP A 1018 -22.80 -33.58 3.13
N ASP A 1019 -21.97 -32.54 2.96
CA ASP A 1019 -20.52 -32.58 3.03
C ASP A 1019 -20.02 -31.30 3.71
N TRP A 1020 -19.52 -31.45 4.94
CA TRP A 1020 -18.87 -30.39 5.69
C TRP A 1020 -17.92 -31.01 6.72
N GLU A 1021 -16.93 -30.24 7.14
CA GLU A 1021 -16.03 -30.61 8.23
C GLU A 1021 -15.83 -29.43 9.18
N GLN A 1022 -15.76 -29.69 10.48
CA GLN A 1022 -15.35 -28.66 11.43
C GLN A 1022 -13.84 -28.49 11.36
N LEU A 1023 -13.39 -27.30 10.98
CA LEU A 1023 -12.00 -26.89 10.87
C LEU A 1023 -11.39 -26.49 12.21
N GLN A 1024 -12.19 -25.83 13.05
CA GLN A 1024 -11.81 -25.29 14.35
C GLN A 1024 -12.90 -25.68 15.35
#